data_AF-A0A1G9MF42-F1
#
_entry.id   AF-A0A1G9MF42-F1
#
_cell.length_a   1.000
_cell.length_b   1.000
_cell.length_c   1.000
_cell.angle_alpha   90.00
_cell.angle_beta   90.00
_cell.angle_gamma   90.00
#
_symmetry.space_group_name_H-M   'P 1'
#
loop_
_entity.id
_entity.type
_entity.pdbx_description
1 polymer ?
#
loop_
_entity_poly.entity_id
_entity_poly.type
_entity_poly.pdbx_seq_one_letter_code
_entity_poly.pdbx_strand_id
1 'polypeptide(L)'
;MLQNLIQKVFDVREGEFKISLLMLSYIFLIIAVLLIIKPTVNALFLSELGVEHLPNAFVLVAIAAVVSSWFYSKALMKFSLQKIIKVSLLTSVVILVVLGLLLKLNFVAGWLLYFFYVWVAIYAVLTASQFWVLANLVFNIREAKRLFAFIGSGAILGGIFGGYLTSFLAPIIGNDHMIFIGALLLFFCIPLLRKIWKLRVKKLGKFKEKKRTLNISERPFQLILKSKHLTYVACIVAVSVLVAKLVDYLFSDFAAAAIPDPEELTSFFAFWFSTFNLLSLAIQLFFTHRIVGIWGVGFSLLLLPIGIFAGSLFFFILPELSAVVVIKAMDGVLKQSVHKSAAELMVLPLPFELKNKTKSFIDVVVDSLATGVAGFLLIFIVQGLELSSFYIAALIILLVGVWVFFILRVRKEYYKTFRSNLEELTEQKVKVQKTLVENTSTVRGMRMVFQSGTEEQILFMLGKLMEINDKRFEEDVQHLLQHPSTKVRAAAMRNLYFLNSSTMITNVSELLNTHDDALTIATLEYLFLHAGKNSGLIYDRYLDDSNKKIADAALICLAREARDNQTLKLAYNLKQRIQERVEECGSGSKNVKVAETKNVLLVIGMANMPEYYSFIFDNFSNDATEVVETAIEAAGMSMYEDFIPVLLNFLENKKYRRNSVAALQNYGMKMISVLTNTILNRLTTLEICRFVPMVIKGFNSQEAVRCLLELLNDPDLGIRLESIRALSEIRRNHPELKFNRYKVVAIILEECKLHHKTLSAMHTQIIISYRNRKKSQKEITEAERDARTSLLELLERRLDAGLERIFKLLGLRYRQKDVEIAYEGLLSEKQEAQANAIEFLDNLLTGDLKRTLLPIIEETALDVSSEEVLHKIKHTVPTEMECFKLLLEGNDLKLKLAVLYLIKHQKSEKYIPIVENYVKSDDLKLRTFAAEALNAMRRSD
;
A
#
# COMPACT_ATOMS: atom_id res chain seq x y z
N MET A 1 -12.44 35.45 -24.80
CA MET A 1 -11.12 35.05 -24.25
C MET A 1 -11.19 34.55 -22.81
N LEU A 2 -11.74 35.31 -21.84
CA LEU A 2 -11.80 34.91 -20.42
C LEU A 2 -12.54 33.56 -20.20
N GLN A 3 -13.65 33.34 -20.92
CA GLN A 3 -14.41 32.09 -20.85
C GLN A 3 -13.59 30.87 -21.31
N ASN A 4 -12.84 30.97 -22.41
CA ASN A 4 -12.02 29.86 -22.91
C ASN A 4 -10.83 29.56 -21.99
N LEU A 5 -10.30 30.57 -21.30
CA LEU A 5 -9.20 30.41 -20.34
C LEU A 5 -9.68 29.71 -19.06
N ILE A 6 -10.84 30.12 -18.53
CA ILE A 6 -11.47 29.47 -17.37
C ILE A 6 -11.94 28.04 -17.70
N GLN A 7 -12.49 27.81 -18.89
CA GLN A 7 -12.88 26.47 -19.36
C GLN A 7 -11.67 25.53 -19.48
N LYS A 8 -10.50 26.01 -19.93
CA LYS A 8 -9.27 25.21 -20.00
C LYS A 8 -8.64 24.94 -18.64
N VAL A 9 -8.66 25.92 -17.72
CA VAL A 9 -8.03 25.77 -16.39
C VAL A 9 -8.87 24.92 -15.44
N PHE A 10 -10.21 25.02 -15.50
CA PHE A 10 -11.12 24.29 -14.60
C PHE A 10 -11.92 23.18 -15.31
N ASP A 11 -11.54 22.81 -16.54
CA ASP A 11 -12.16 21.76 -17.38
C ASP A 11 -13.70 21.88 -17.52
N VAL A 12 -14.25 23.10 -17.52
CA VAL A 12 -15.70 23.34 -17.53
C VAL A 12 -16.30 23.04 -18.91
N ARG A 13 -17.20 22.04 -19.02
CA ARG A 13 -17.87 21.65 -20.28
C ARG A 13 -18.91 22.67 -20.75
N GLU A 14 -19.20 22.66 -22.05
CA GLU A 14 -20.26 23.49 -22.65
C GLU A 14 -21.63 23.16 -22.01
N GLY A 15 -22.33 24.19 -21.52
CA GLY A 15 -23.60 24.05 -20.78
C GLY A 15 -23.49 24.08 -19.25
N GLU A 16 -22.32 23.80 -18.67
CA GLU A 16 -22.09 23.81 -17.21
C GLU A 16 -21.61 25.17 -16.68
N PHE A 17 -21.05 26.02 -17.54
CA PHE A 17 -20.47 27.31 -17.16
C PHE A 17 -21.50 28.26 -16.52
N LYS A 18 -22.69 28.41 -17.13
CA LYS A 18 -23.73 29.33 -16.62
C LYS A 18 -24.21 28.97 -15.22
N ILE A 19 -24.41 27.68 -14.92
CA ILE A 19 -24.87 27.25 -13.60
C ILE A 19 -23.75 27.34 -12.55
N SER A 20 -22.51 27.06 -12.94
CA SER A 20 -21.34 27.17 -12.08
C SER A 20 -21.06 28.63 -11.69
N LEU A 21 -21.19 29.57 -12.65
CA LEU A 21 -21.06 31.00 -12.38
C LEU A 21 -22.15 31.50 -11.42
N LEU A 22 -23.41 31.07 -11.59
CA LEU A 22 -24.50 31.44 -10.68
C LEU A 22 -24.24 30.93 -9.25
N MET A 23 -23.75 29.69 -9.12
CA MET A 23 -23.38 29.13 -7.82
C MET A 23 -22.19 29.86 -7.19
N LEU A 24 -21.19 30.25 -7.99
CA LEU A 24 -20.06 31.07 -7.57
C LEU A 24 -20.53 32.44 -7.07
N SER A 25 -21.36 33.16 -7.83
CA SER A 25 -21.92 34.45 -7.42
C SER A 25 -22.77 34.33 -6.16
N TYR A 26 -23.51 33.23 -6.00
CA TYR A 26 -24.34 32.99 -4.83
C TYR A 26 -23.50 32.83 -3.55
N ILE A 27 -22.45 32.00 -3.56
CA ILE A 27 -21.58 31.86 -2.38
C ILE A 27 -20.72 33.10 -2.14
N PHE A 28 -20.30 33.79 -3.21
CA PHE A 28 -19.60 35.07 -3.13
C PHE A 28 -20.39 36.09 -2.32
N LEU A 29 -21.69 36.29 -2.64
CA LEU A 29 -22.54 37.24 -1.92
C LEU A 29 -22.78 36.82 -0.47
N ILE A 30 -23.04 35.54 -0.20
CA ILE A 30 -23.26 35.05 1.17
C ILE A 30 -22.06 35.35 2.07
N ILE A 31 -20.85 35.05 1.58
CA ILE A 31 -19.61 35.23 2.35
C ILE A 31 -19.21 36.71 2.40
N ALA A 32 -19.45 37.49 1.34
CA ALA A 32 -19.26 38.94 1.39
C ALA A 32 -20.11 39.59 2.49
N VAL A 33 -21.40 39.21 2.56
CA VAL A 33 -22.31 39.67 3.61
C VAL A 33 -21.82 39.24 5.00
N LEU A 34 -21.36 38.00 5.16
CA LEU A 34 -20.77 37.55 6.43
C LEU A 34 -19.58 38.41 6.86
N LEU A 35 -18.70 38.77 5.92
CA LEU A 35 -17.49 39.56 6.16
C LEU A 35 -17.77 41.07 6.26
N ILE A 36 -19.00 41.52 5.98
CA ILE A 36 -19.48 42.86 6.32
C ILE A 36 -20.03 42.89 7.74
N ILE A 37 -20.92 41.94 8.07
CA ILE A 37 -21.64 41.97 9.34
C ILE A 37 -20.75 41.55 10.50
N LYS A 38 -19.88 40.55 10.31
CA LYS A 38 -19.06 40.01 11.39
C LYS A 38 -18.09 41.04 11.99
N PRO A 39 -17.28 41.80 11.22
CA PRO A 39 -16.45 42.85 11.78
C PRO A 39 -17.27 43.92 12.52
N THR A 40 -18.39 44.34 11.92
CA THR A 40 -19.27 45.38 12.46
C THR A 40 -19.87 44.96 13.80
N VAL A 41 -20.49 43.77 13.87
CA VAL A 41 -21.10 43.27 15.12
C VAL A 41 -20.03 42.96 16.17
N ASN A 42 -18.85 42.48 15.77
CA ASN A 42 -17.75 42.26 16.72
C ASN A 42 -17.27 43.58 17.34
N ALA A 43 -17.05 44.62 16.54
CA ALA A 43 -16.61 45.93 17.03
C ALA A 43 -17.66 46.58 17.93
N LEU A 44 -18.94 46.56 17.51
CA LEU A 44 -20.05 47.06 18.34
C LEU A 44 -20.19 46.30 19.66
N PHE A 45 -20.04 44.98 19.63
CA PHE A 45 -20.07 44.16 20.85
C PHE A 45 -18.93 44.54 21.80
N LEU A 46 -17.71 44.71 21.27
CA LEU A 46 -16.53 45.01 22.07
C LEU A 46 -16.53 46.44 22.62
N SER A 47 -17.00 47.42 21.84
CA SER A 47 -17.05 48.82 22.24
C SER A 47 -18.10 49.08 23.34
N GLU A 48 -19.26 48.44 23.26
CA GLU A 48 -20.37 48.66 24.21
C GLU A 48 -20.35 47.72 25.42
N LEU A 49 -20.07 46.43 25.22
CA LEU A 49 -20.10 45.44 26.30
C LEU A 49 -18.71 45.14 26.86
N GLY A 50 -17.63 45.40 26.12
CA GLY A 50 -16.28 45.02 26.52
C GLY A 50 -15.92 43.57 26.20
N VAL A 51 -14.61 43.30 26.23
CA VAL A 51 -14.02 42.01 25.83
C VAL A 51 -14.37 40.89 26.83
N GLU A 52 -14.54 41.22 28.10
CA GLU A 52 -14.83 40.26 29.20
C GLU A 52 -16.12 39.47 29.00
N HIS A 53 -17.04 40.00 28.18
CA HIS A 53 -18.33 39.39 27.86
C HIS A 53 -18.29 38.43 26.65
N LEU A 54 -17.19 38.43 25.89
CA LEU A 54 -16.98 37.58 24.72
C LEU A 54 -16.97 36.07 25.04
N PRO A 55 -16.42 35.60 26.18
CA PRO A 55 -16.51 34.20 26.61
C PRO A 55 -17.96 33.72 26.79
N ASN A 56 -18.82 34.57 27.37
CA ASN A 56 -20.25 34.27 27.52
C ASN A 56 -20.95 34.15 26.17
N ALA A 57 -20.59 35.03 25.22
CA ALA A 57 -21.09 34.96 23.85
C ALA A 57 -20.67 33.64 23.16
N PHE A 58 -19.44 33.15 23.36
CA PHE A 58 -19.01 31.85 22.83
C PHE A 58 -19.82 30.66 23.38
N VAL A 59 -20.14 30.65 24.68
CA VAL A 59 -21.00 29.61 25.27
C VAL A 59 -22.41 29.67 24.67
N LEU A 60 -22.98 30.87 24.53
CA LEU A 60 -24.29 31.05 23.91
C LEU A 60 -24.30 30.63 22.43
N VAL A 61 -23.24 30.94 21.67
CA VAL A 61 -23.06 30.48 20.29
C VAL A 61 -23.07 28.95 20.23
N ALA A 62 -22.36 28.26 21.12
CA ALA A 62 -22.31 26.81 21.13
C ALA A 62 -23.70 26.18 21.37
N ILE A 63 -24.44 26.68 22.37
CA ILE A 63 -25.81 26.23 22.67
C ILE A 63 -26.73 26.48 21.48
N ALA A 64 -26.70 27.70 20.93
CA ALA A 64 -27.58 28.09 19.84
C ALA A 64 -27.25 27.36 18.53
N ALA A 65 -25.98 27.05 18.27
CA ALA A 65 -25.56 26.25 17.12
C ALA A 65 -26.12 24.81 17.19
N VAL A 66 -26.04 24.15 18.36
CA VAL A 66 -26.63 22.81 18.57
C VAL A 66 -28.15 22.83 18.38
N VAL A 67 -28.83 23.81 18.99
CA VAL A 67 -30.29 23.95 18.88
C VAL A 67 -30.69 24.23 17.42
N SER A 68 -30.01 25.16 16.74
CA SER A 68 -30.32 25.50 15.34
C SER A 68 -30.09 24.32 14.38
N SER A 69 -29.06 23.50 14.61
CA SER A 69 -28.77 22.30 13.82
C SER A 69 -29.88 21.24 13.97
N TRP A 70 -30.42 21.07 15.19
CA TRP A 70 -31.55 20.20 15.45
C TRP A 70 -32.83 20.68 14.74
N PHE A 71 -33.15 21.98 14.84
CA PHE A 71 -34.29 22.57 14.13
C PHE A 71 -34.14 22.48 12.61
N TYR A 72 -32.95 22.75 12.08
CA TYR A 72 -32.66 22.64 10.65
C TYR A 72 -32.88 21.22 10.14
N SER A 73 -32.38 20.21 10.86
CA SER A 73 -32.60 18.80 10.53
C SER A 73 -34.08 18.43 10.52
N LYS A 74 -34.85 18.92 11.51
CA LYS A 74 -36.30 18.70 11.59
C LYS A 74 -37.07 19.42 10.48
N ALA A 75 -36.64 20.62 10.09
CA ALA A 75 -37.22 21.38 9.00
C ALA A 75 -36.99 20.69 7.65
N LEU A 76 -35.80 20.11 7.44
CA LEU A 76 -35.45 19.37 6.22
C LEU A 76 -36.33 18.13 5.97
N MET A 77 -36.88 17.54 7.04
CA MET A 77 -37.84 16.42 6.95
C MET A 77 -39.25 16.87 6.56
N LYS A 78 -39.65 18.11 6.87
CA LYS A 78 -41.02 18.60 6.68
C LYS A 78 -41.18 19.55 5.48
N PHE A 79 -40.13 20.26 5.09
CA PHE A 79 -40.19 21.29 4.07
C PHE A 79 -39.14 21.07 2.97
N SER A 80 -39.44 21.52 1.75
CA SER A 80 -38.47 21.48 0.67
C SER A 80 -37.31 22.45 0.93
N LEU A 81 -36.08 22.04 0.55
CA LEU A 81 -34.87 22.85 0.77
C LEU A 81 -35.00 24.26 0.18
N GLN A 82 -35.66 24.42 -0.97
CA GLN A 82 -35.88 25.75 -1.57
C GLN A 82 -36.63 26.68 -0.62
N LYS A 83 -37.67 26.17 0.06
CA LYS A 83 -38.48 26.95 1.00
C LYS A 83 -37.65 27.30 2.22
N ILE A 84 -36.85 26.36 2.74
CA ILE A 84 -35.98 26.58 3.90
C ILE A 84 -34.94 27.67 3.60
N ILE A 85 -34.20 27.58 2.48
CA ILE A 85 -33.18 28.57 2.11
C ILE A 85 -33.82 29.93 1.82
N LYS A 86 -34.98 29.97 1.15
CA LYS A 86 -35.67 31.24 0.88
C LYS A 86 -36.11 31.92 2.18
N VAL A 87 -36.67 31.16 3.13
CA VAL A 87 -37.09 31.70 4.43
C VAL A 87 -35.89 32.17 5.22
N SER A 88 -34.81 31.39 5.32
CA SER A 88 -33.59 31.80 6.05
C SER A 88 -32.98 33.08 5.48
N LEU A 89 -32.91 33.22 4.15
CA LEU A 89 -32.43 34.45 3.52
C LEU A 89 -33.34 35.64 3.83
N LEU A 90 -34.67 35.47 3.71
CA LEU A 90 -35.62 36.56 3.96
C LEU A 90 -35.62 36.99 5.43
N THR A 91 -35.59 36.05 6.37
CA THR A 91 -35.47 36.35 7.79
C THR A 91 -34.15 37.03 8.09
N SER A 92 -33.05 36.63 7.42
CA SER A 92 -31.75 37.28 7.60
C SER A 92 -31.74 38.72 7.09
N VAL A 93 -32.35 38.99 5.93
CA VAL A 93 -32.52 40.36 5.42
C VAL A 93 -33.32 41.21 6.40
N VAL A 94 -34.43 40.69 6.94
CA VAL A 94 -35.25 41.40 7.93
C VAL A 94 -34.45 41.70 9.20
N ILE A 95 -33.73 40.71 9.73
CA ILE A 95 -32.92 40.88 10.95
C ILE A 95 -31.82 41.94 10.75
N LEU A 96 -31.18 41.98 9.58
CA LEU A 96 -30.18 43.00 9.25
C LEU A 96 -30.78 44.39 9.10
N VAL A 97 -31.93 44.51 8.44
CA VAL A 97 -32.64 45.81 8.35
C VAL A 97 -33.05 46.31 9.73
N VAL A 98 -33.57 45.42 10.58
CA VAL A 98 -33.92 45.75 11.97
C VAL A 98 -32.68 46.19 12.75
N LEU A 99 -31.55 45.48 12.63
CA LEU A 99 -30.31 45.88 13.27
C LEU A 99 -29.85 47.27 12.80
N GLY A 100 -29.82 47.51 11.49
CA GLY A 100 -29.42 48.81 10.92
C GLY A 100 -30.33 49.95 11.40
N LEU A 101 -31.63 49.71 11.52
CA LEU A 101 -32.58 50.69 12.08
C LEU A 101 -32.35 50.94 13.57
N LEU A 102 -32.11 49.88 14.36
CA LEU A 102 -31.86 50.00 15.79
C LEU A 102 -30.56 50.75 16.08
N LEU A 103 -29.52 50.53 15.27
CA LEU A 103 -28.27 51.29 15.34
C LEU A 103 -28.48 52.76 15.00
N LYS A 104 -29.21 53.06 13.93
CA LYS A 104 -29.52 54.45 13.55
C LYS A 104 -30.33 55.21 14.61
N LEU A 105 -31.13 54.49 15.39
CA LEU A 105 -31.92 55.06 16.49
C LEU A 105 -31.16 55.06 17.84
N ASN A 106 -29.90 54.60 17.88
CA ASN A 106 -29.09 54.43 19.09
C ASN A 106 -29.76 53.60 20.20
N PHE A 107 -30.59 52.62 19.81
CA PHE A 107 -31.33 51.73 20.73
C PHE A 107 -30.61 50.40 21.00
N VAL A 108 -29.35 50.27 20.60
CA VAL A 108 -28.60 49.02 20.73
C VAL A 108 -27.88 48.98 22.07
N ALA A 109 -28.44 48.24 23.04
CA ALA A 109 -27.83 48.07 24.35
C ALA A 109 -28.00 46.64 24.90
N GLY A 110 -27.05 46.21 25.73
CA GLY A 110 -27.13 45.01 26.56
C GLY A 110 -27.35 43.72 25.78
N TRP A 111 -28.41 42.97 26.14
CA TRP A 111 -28.75 41.65 25.59
C TRP A 111 -28.95 41.61 24.07
N LEU A 112 -29.27 42.74 23.44
CA LEU A 112 -29.50 42.81 22.01
C LEU A 112 -28.20 42.52 21.22
N LEU A 113 -27.04 42.97 21.72
CA LEU A 113 -25.73 42.70 21.11
C LEU A 113 -25.36 41.22 21.19
N TYR A 114 -25.69 40.54 22.30
CA TYR A 114 -25.55 39.08 22.40
C TYR A 114 -26.39 38.36 21.35
N PHE A 115 -27.65 38.78 21.17
CA PHE A 115 -28.52 38.21 20.16
C PHE A 115 -27.91 38.34 18.75
N PHE A 116 -27.44 39.53 18.38
CA PHE A 116 -26.84 39.75 17.05
C PHE A 116 -25.51 39.02 16.88
N TYR A 117 -24.66 38.97 17.91
CA TYR A 117 -23.42 38.21 17.88
C TYR A 117 -23.67 36.72 17.65
N VAL A 118 -24.59 36.13 18.44
CA VAL A 118 -25.00 34.73 18.30
C VAL A 118 -25.66 34.49 16.94
N TRP A 119 -26.50 35.42 16.48
CA TRP A 119 -27.15 35.33 15.19
C TRP A 119 -26.14 35.33 14.02
N VAL A 120 -25.11 36.19 14.04
CA VAL A 120 -24.05 36.20 13.03
C VAL A 120 -23.33 34.86 12.97
N ALA A 121 -23.01 34.28 14.13
CA ALA A 121 -22.39 32.95 14.19
C ALA A 121 -23.29 31.86 13.60
N ILE A 122 -24.59 31.87 13.92
CA ILE A 122 -25.58 30.95 13.35
C ILE A 122 -25.72 31.17 11.84
N TYR A 123 -25.78 32.43 11.38
CA TYR A 123 -25.84 32.77 9.97
C TYR A 123 -24.65 32.18 9.21
N ALA A 124 -23.43 32.29 9.75
CA ALA A 124 -22.23 31.73 9.14
C ALA A 124 -22.32 30.21 8.94
N VAL A 125 -22.68 29.47 10.00
CA VAL A 125 -22.76 28.00 9.97
C VAL A 125 -23.92 27.52 9.11
N LEU A 126 -25.09 28.15 9.25
CA LEU A 126 -26.32 27.76 8.56
C LEU A 126 -26.22 28.01 7.05
N THR A 127 -25.76 29.18 6.63
CA THR A 127 -25.67 29.52 5.19
C THR A 127 -24.60 28.70 4.47
N ALA A 128 -23.46 28.44 5.12
CA ALA A 128 -22.42 27.56 4.59
C ALA A 128 -22.96 26.12 4.41
N SER A 129 -23.67 25.58 5.40
CA SER A 129 -24.30 24.27 5.31
C SER A 129 -25.34 24.20 4.19
N GLN A 130 -26.27 25.18 4.14
CA GLN A 130 -27.30 25.28 3.11
C GLN A 130 -26.73 25.35 1.70
N PHE A 131 -25.63 26.09 1.52
CA PHE A 131 -24.92 26.20 0.26
C PHE A 131 -24.42 24.84 -0.24
N TRP A 132 -23.75 24.07 0.62
CA TRP A 132 -23.21 22.76 0.23
C TRP A 132 -24.31 21.72 -0.03
N VAL A 133 -25.41 21.76 0.72
CA VAL A 133 -26.59 20.93 0.43
C VAL A 133 -27.20 21.30 -0.93
N LEU A 134 -27.27 22.59 -1.27
CA LEU A 134 -27.71 23.06 -2.58
C LEU A 134 -26.75 22.64 -3.70
N ALA A 135 -25.43 22.75 -3.49
CA ALA A 135 -24.42 22.32 -4.46
C ALA A 135 -24.55 20.81 -4.77
N ASN A 136 -24.78 19.99 -3.76
CA ASN A 136 -25.02 18.54 -3.90
C ASN A 136 -26.36 18.21 -4.59
N LEU A 137 -27.31 19.15 -4.68
CA LEU A 137 -28.52 19.00 -5.50
C LEU A 137 -28.29 19.39 -6.96
N VAL A 138 -27.53 20.45 -7.18
CA VAL A 138 -27.26 21.04 -8.51
C VAL A 138 -26.28 20.18 -9.32
N PHE A 139 -25.27 19.60 -8.66
CA PHE A 139 -24.18 18.86 -9.32
C PHE A 139 -24.20 17.36 -8.99
N ASN A 140 -23.74 16.56 -9.95
CA ASN A 140 -23.45 15.13 -9.73
C ASN A 140 -22.00 14.93 -9.25
N ILE A 141 -21.66 13.75 -8.73
CA ILE A 141 -20.33 13.45 -8.16
C ILE A 141 -19.18 13.79 -9.12
N ARG A 142 -19.33 13.48 -10.42
CA ARG A 142 -18.32 13.78 -11.45
C ARG A 142 -18.16 15.29 -11.68
N GLU A 143 -19.28 16.01 -11.74
CA GLU A 143 -19.29 17.48 -11.89
C GLU A 143 -18.70 18.17 -10.66
N ALA A 144 -19.03 17.66 -9.45
CA ALA A 144 -18.54 18.19 -8.18
C ALA A 144 -17.01 18.11 -8.05
N LYS A 145 -16.40 16.98 -8.41
CA LYS A 145 -14.93 16.79 -8.37
C LYS A 145 -14.18 17.87 -9.17
N ARG A 146 -14.79 18.38 -10.23
CA ARG A 146 -14.17 19.36 -11.14
C ARG A 146 -14.55 20.80 -10.80
N LEU A 147 -15.85 21.05 -10.60
CA LEU A 147 -16.41 22.41 -10.52
C LEU A 147 -16.35 23.01 -9.12
N PHE A 148 -16.21 22.19 -8.06
CA PHE A 148 -16.21 22.71 -6.68
C PHE A 148 -15.00 23.58 -6.36
N ALA A 149 -13.84 23.35 -7.00
CA ALA A 149 -12.69 24.24 -6.87
C ALA A 149 -13.00 25.66 -7.42
N PHE A 150 -13.60 25.73 -8.61
CA PHE A 150 -14.02 26.99 -9.22
C PHE A 150 -15.10 27.68 -8.38
N ILE A 151 -16.13 26.96 -7.98
CA ILE A 151 -17.23 27.53 -7.19
C ILE A 151 -16.74 27.98 -5.80
N GLY A 152 -15.89 27.17 -5.16
CA GLY A 152 -15.31 27.46 -3.85
C GLY A 152 -14.43 28.70 -3.85
N SER A 153 -13.78 29.03 -4.98
CA SER A 153 -13.03 30.30 -5.12
C SER A 153 -13.92 31.52 -4.91
N GLY A 154 -15.22 31.43 -5.22
CA GLY A 154 -16.21 32.47 -4.96
C GLY A 154 -16.35 32.82 -3.48
N ALA A 155 -16.21 31.83 -2.58
CA ALA A 155 -16.25 32.08 -1.14
C ALA A 155 -15.07 32.95 -0.69
N ILE A 156 -13.87 32.65 -1.18
CA ILE A 156 -12.64 33.38 -0.84
C ILE A 156 -12.69 34.81 -1.40
N LEU A 157 -13.08 34.95 -2.67
CA LEU A 157 -13.26 36.25 -3.31
C LEU A 157 -14.33 37.09 -2.60
N GLY A 158 -15.43 36.46 -2.19
CA GLY A 158 -16.50 37.10 -1.44
C GLY A 158 -16.00 37.62 -0.10
N GLY A 159 -15.21 36.82 0.61
CA GLY A 159 -14.62 37.23 1.88
C GLY A 159 -13.67 38.41 1.75
N ILE A 160 -12.78 38.37 0.74
CA ILE A 160 -11.84 39.46 0.41
C ILE A 160 -12.61 40.74 0.08
N PHE A 161 -13.62 40.65 -0.80
CA PHE A 161 -14.44 41.78 -1.22
C PHE A 161 -15.23 42.38 -0.04
N GLY A 162 -15.92 41.55 0.73
CA GLY A 162 -16.75 42.01 1.86
C GLY A 162 -15.93 42.73 2.93
N GLY A 163 -14.78 42.18 3.33
CA GLY A 163 -13.95 42.82 4.36
C GLY A 163 -13.23 44.08 3.87
N TYR A 164 -12.72 44.13 2.63
CA TYR A 164 -12.11 45.37 2.13
C TYR A 164 -13.14 46.46 1.84
N LEU A 165 -14.33 46.09 1.35
CA LEU A 165 -15.45 47.03 1.21
C LEU A 165 -15.80 47.64 2.58
N THR A 166 -15.88 46.81 3.61
CA THR A 166 -16.16 47.27 4.99
C THR A 166 -15.03 48.11 5.56
N SER A 167 -13.77 47.72 5.36
CA SER A 167 -12.62 48.50 5.83
C SER A 167 -12.57 49.90 5.23
N PHE A 168 -12.92 50.04 3.94
CA PHE A 168 -12.93 51.34 3.27
C PHE A 168 -14.18 52.17 3.62
N LEU A 169 -15.36 51.55 3.68
CA LEU A 169 -16.62 52.30 3.86
C LEU A 169 -16.99 52.55 5.33
N ALA A 170 -16.70 51.64 6.26
CA ALA A 170 -17.17 51.77 7.64
C ALA A 170 -16.77 53.11 8.30
N PRO A 171 -15.53 53.62 8.15
CA PRO A 171 -15.15 54.93 8.69
C PRO A 171 -15.81 56.13 7.99
N ILE A 172 -16.27 55.96 6.75
CA ILE A 172 -16.81 57.05 5.91
C ILE A 172 -18.32 57.19 6.11
N ILE A 173 -19.04 56.06 6.09
CA ILE A 173 -20.50 56.04 6.09
C ILE A 173 -21.10 55.50 7.39
N GLY A 174 -20.30 54.99 8.33
CA GLY A 174 -20.79 54.46 9.61
C GLY A 174 -21.25 53.00 9.57
N ASN A 175 -21.28 52.38 10.76
CA ASN A 175 -21.61 50.97 10.96
C ASN A 175 -23.07 50.62 10.64
N ASP A 176 -24.00 51.54 10.87
CA ASP A 176 -25.43 51.39 10.56
C ASP A 176 -25.68 51.25 9.05
N HIS A 177 -25.05 52.12 8.25
CA HIS A 177 -25.13 52.09 6.79
C HIS A 177 -24.48 50.84 6.19
N MET A 178 -23.38 50.35 6.78
CA MET A 178 -22.73 49.10 6.36
C MET A 178 -23.67 47.88 6.47
N ILE A 179 -24.49 47.82 7.51
CA ILE A 179 -25.43 46.71 7.71
C ILE A 179 -26.57 46.74 6.67
N PHE A 180 -27.01 47.92 6.25
CA PHE A 180 -27.96 48.06 5.13
C PHE A 180 -27.36 47.58 3.80
N ILE A 181 -26.07 47.85 3.55
CA ILE A 181 -25.37 47.31 2.37
C ILE A 181 -25.35 45.78 2.43
N GLY A 182 -25.06 45.19 3.60
CA GLY A 182 -25.14 43.75 3.82
C GLY A 182 -26.53 43.18 3.51
N ALA A 183 -27.60 43.83 3.99
CA ALA A 183 -28.97 43.42 3.72
C ALA A 183 -29.33 43.48 2.22
N LEU A 184 -28.88 44.53 1.53
CA LEU A 184 -29.09 44.72 0.09
C LEU A 184 -28.37 43.66 -0.74
N LEU A 185 -27.11 43.36 -0.44
CA LEU A 185 -26.36 42.28 -1.10
C LEU A 185 -27.02 40.92 -0.86
N LEU A 186 -27.50 40.65 0.35
CA LEU A 186 -28.19 39.40 0.68
C LEU A 186 -29.54 39.27 -0.04
N PHE A 187 -30.24 40.38 -0.27
CA PHE A 187 -31.49 40.38 -1.04
C PHE A 187 -31.28 39.88 -2.47
N PHE A 188 -30.15 40.21 -3.11
CA PHE A 188 -29.79 39.71 -4.45
C PHE A 188 -29.51 38.19 -4.50
N CYS A 189 -29.27 37.52 -3.36
CA CYS A 189 -29.18 36.06 -3.31
C CYS A 189 -30.52 35.38 -3.64
N ILE A 190 -31.66 36.03 -3.39
CA ILE A 190 -33.01 35.48 -3.62
C ILE A 190 -33.29 35.24 -5.12
N PRO A 191 -33.13 36.22 -6.04
CA PRO A 191 -33.31 35.99 -7.47
C PRO A 191 -32.29 34.98 -8.04
N LEU A 192 -31.05 34.98 -7.54
CA LEU A 192 -30.04 33.98 -7.91
C LEU A 192 -30.49 32.56 -7.56
N LEU A 193 -30.96 32.34 -6.32
CA LEU A 193 -31.50 31.06 -5.88
C LEU A 193 -32.66 30.59 -6.77
N ARG A 194 -33.59 31.49 -7.12
CA ARG A 194 -34.71 31.17 -8.03
C ARG A 194 -34.21 30.74 -9.41
N LYS A 195 -33.20 31.42 -9.96
CA LYS A 195 -32.61 31.13 -11.27
C LYS A 195 -31.88 29.78 -11.27
N ILE A 196 -31.07 29.50 -10.24
CA ILE A 196 -30.39 28.20 -10.04
C ILE A 196 -31.42 27.06 -9.98
N TRP A 197 -32.49 27.25 -9.19
CA TRP A 197 -33.52 26.24 -9.01
C TRP A 197 -34.30 25.94 -10.30
N LYS A 198 -34.63 26.98 -11.09
CA LYS A 198 -35.32 26.85 -12.39
C LYS A 198 -34.45 26.18 -13.45
N LEU A 199 -33.16 26.51 -13.51
CA LEU A 199 -32.26 26.04 -14.56
C LEU A 199 -31.83 24.57 -14.40
N ARG A 200 -31.59 24.11 -13.16
CA ARG A 200 -30.98 22.79 -12.92
C ARG A 200 -31.80 21.89 -11.99
N VAL A 201 -32.28 22.40 -10.86
CA VAL A 201 -32.94 21.56 -9.83
C VAL A 201 -34.31 21.04 -10.28
N LYS A 202 -35.17 21.89 -10.88
CA LYS A 202 -36.47 21.44 -11.43
C LYS A 202 -36.31 20.45 -12.60
N LYS A 203 -35.27 20.59 -13.42
CA LYS A 203 -35.00 19.66 -14.55
C LYS A 203 -34.54 18.28 -14.06
N LEU A 204 -33.83 18.21 -12.94
CA LEU A 204 -33.36 16.95 -12.33
C LEU A 204 -34.41 16.29 -11.40
N GLY A 205 -35.48 17.02 -11.07
CA GLY A 205 -36.43 16.72 -9.98
C GLY A 205 -37.29 15.46 -10.11
N LYS A 206 -37.32 14.77 -11.26
CA LYS A 206 -38.07 13.49 -11.41
C LYS A 206 -37.23 12.23 -11.15
N PHE A 207 -35.89 12.32 -11.12
CA PHE A 207 -35.00 11.15 -11.05
C PHE A 207 -34.30 10.98 -9.69
N LYS A 208 -34.22 12.02 -8.85
CA LYS A 208 -33.40 12.05 -7.62
C LYS A 208 -34.16 11.92 -6.29
N GLU A 209 -35.49 12.03 -6.27
CA GLU A 209 -36.28 11.96 -5.03
C GLU A 209 -36.34 10.55 -4.41
N LYS A 210 -36.22 9.48 -5.21
CA LYS A 210 -36.40 8.09 -4.73
C LYS A 210 -35.14 7.45 -4.10
N LYS A 211 -33.97 8.08 -4.18
CA LYS A 211 -32.67 7.48 -3.77
C LYS A 211 -32.04 8.11 -2.51
N ARG A 212 -32.71 9.09 -1.88
CA ARG A 212 -32.14 9.90 -0.78
C ARG A 212 -32.67 9.58 0.62
N THR A 213 -33.64 8.68 0.74
CA THR A 213 -34.05 8.07 2.01
C THR A 213 -33.22 6.80 2.27
N LEU A 214 -31.91 6.93 2.45
CA LEU A 214 -31.04 5.82 2.85
C LEU A 214 -30.72 5.93 4.34
N ASN A 215 -31.40 5.06 5.11
CA ASN A 215 -31.08 4.50 6.43
C ASN A 215 -30.20 5.33 7.38
N ILE A 216 -30.87 6.00 8.33
CA ILE A 216 -30.30 6.46 9.60
C ILE A 216 -30.29 5.26 10.56
N SER A 217 -29.43 4.25 10.34
CA SER A 217 -29.34 3.09 11.24
C SER A 217 -28.29 3.25 12.34
N GLU A 218 -27.22 4.03 12.12
CA GLU A 218 -26.16 4.25 13.12
C GLU A 218 -25.87 5.72 13.36
N ARG A 219 -25.72 6.12 14.63
CA ARG A 219 -25.44 7.50 15.04
C ARG A 219 -23.97 7.85 14.68
N PRO A 220 -23.69 8.98 13.99
CA PRO A 220 -22.33 9.38 13.60
C PRO A 220 -21.33 9.40 14.75
N PHE A 221 -21.77 9.78 15.95
CA PHE A 221 -20.95 9.76 17.17
C PHE A 221 -20.42 8.35 17.51
N GLN A 222 -21.27 7.33 17.43
CA GLN A 222 -20.86 5.94 17.70
C GLN A 222 -19.85 5.44 16.67
N LEU A 223 -19.99 5.84 15.40
CA LEU A 223 -19.03 5.52 14.34
C LEU A 223 -17.66 6.16 14.58
N ILE A 224 -17.62 7.39 15.10
CA ILE A 224 -16.37 8.09 15.44
C ILE A 224 -15.66 7.35 16.59
N LEU A 225 -16.37 7.03 17.68
CA LEU A 225 -15.77 6.34 18.84
C LEU A 225 -15.29 4.91 18.52
N LYS A 226 -15.96 4.20 17.61
CA LYS A 226 -15.51 2.87 17.16
C LYS A 226 -14.18 2.94 16.38
N SER A 227 -13.85 4.07 15.76
CA SER A 227 -12.64 4.25 14.95
C SER A 227 -11.63 5.17 15.62
N LYS A 228 -10.46 4.61 16.01
CA LYS A 228 -9.36 5.38 16.60
C LYS A 228 -8.89 6.52 15.69
N HIS A 229 -8.81 6.28 14.38
CA HIS A 229 -8.43 7.30 13.39
C HIS A 229 -9.41 8.47 13.39
N LEU A 230 -10.71 8.19 13.27
CA LEU A 230 -11.75 9.24 13.30
C LEU A 230 -11.79 9.99 14.63
N THR A 231 -11.58 9.30 15.75
CA THR A 231 -11.52 9.93 17.07
C THR A 231 -10.36 10.93 17.14
N TYR A 232 -9.17 10.56 16.65
CA TYR A 232 -8.03 11.50 16.62
C TYR A 232 -8.26 12.66 15.65
N VAL A 233 -8.87 12.44 14.49
CA VAL A 233 -9.27 13.54 13.58
C VAL A 233 -10.24 14.49 14.28
N ALA A 234 -11.25 13.97 14.98
CA ALA A 234 -12.19 14.78 15.76
C ALA A 234 -11.48 15.57 16.88
N CYS A 235 -10.52 14.96 17.59
CA CYS A 235 -9.72 15.64 18.62
C CYS A 235 -8.84 16.76 18.02
N ILE A 236 -8.22 16.54 16.86
CA ILE A 236 -7.44 17.55 16.15
C ILE A 236 -8.32 18.75 15.81
N VAL A 237 -9.52 18.51 15.26
CA VAL A 237 -10.48 19.57 14.96
C VAL A 237 -10.89 20.30 16.24
N ALA A 238 -11.27 19.57 17.30
CA ALA A 238 -11.67 20.17 18.58
C ALA A 238 -10.59 21.09 19.16
N VAL A 239 -9.34 20.60 19.27
CA VAL A 239 -8.23 21.40 19.80
C VAL A 239 -7.91 22.59 18.89
N SER A 240 -7.96 22.41 17.57
CA SER A 240 -7.72 23.50 16.61
C SER A 240 -8.76 24.63 16.69
N VAL A 241 -10.02 24.30 17.00
CA VAL A 241 -11.10 25.28 17.17
C VAL A 241 -10.96 25.98 18.51
N LEU A 242 -10.65 25.22 19.57
CA LEU A 242 -10.42 25.75 20.90
C LEU A 242 -9.26 26.76 20.90
N VAL A 243 -8.10 26.39 20.31
CA VAL A 243 -6.96 27.31 20.13
C VAL A 243 -7.36 28.52 19.31
N ALA A 244 -8.08 28.36 18.19
CA ALA A 244 -8.52 29.48 17.36
C ALA A 244 -9.44 30.45 18.11
N LYS A 245 -10.25 29.96 19.06
CA LYS A 245 -11.12 30.81 19.90
C LYS A 245 -10.35 31.57 20.98
N LEU A 246 -9.32 30.97 21.56
CA LEU A 246 -8.41 31.68 22.46
C LEU A 246 -7.62 32.77 21.71
N VAL A 247 -7.17 32.47 20.49
CA VAL A 247 -6.53 33.46 19.61
C VAL A 247 -7.52 34.55 19.19
N ASP A 248 -8.78 34.21 18.88
CA ASP A 248 -9.85 35.19 18.61
C ASP A 248 -10.02 36.14 19.79
N TYR A 249 -10.09 35.61 21.02
CA TYR A 249 -10.20 36.43 22.23
C TYR A 249 -9.00 37.36 22.41
N LEU A 250 -7.77 36.82 22.35
CA LEU A 250 -6.55 37.62 22.50
C LEU A 250 -6.45 38.73 21.44
N PHE A 251 -6.84 38.43 20.20
CA PHE A 251 -6.88 39.40 19.11
C PHE A 251 -7.93 40.48 19.33
N SER A 252 -9.12 40.12 19.81
CA SER A 252 -10.19 41.08 20.14
C SER A 252 -9.83 41.96 21.33
N ASP A 253 -9.17 41.40 22.35
CA ASP A 253 -8.73 42.10 23.55
C ASP A 253 -7.75 43.24 23.23
N PHE A 254 -6.65 42.90 22.55
CA PHE A 254 -5.63 43.88 22.17
C PHE A 254 -6.11 44.88 21.11
N ALA A 255 -7.02 44.47 20.21
CA ALA A 255 -7.57 45.38 19.21
C ALA A 255 -8.52 46.42 19.85
N ALA A 256 -9.41 45.99 20.73
CA ALA A 256 -10.34 46.89 21.43
C ALA A 256 -9.60 47.83 22.39
N ALA A 257 -8.52 47.36 23.03
CA ALA A 257 -7.67 48.20 23.88
C ALA A 257 -6.90 49.28 23.08
N ALA A 258 -6.50 48.98 21.85
CA ALA A 258 -5.72 49.90 21.01
C ALA A 258 -6.57 50.86 20.17
N ILE A 259 -7.82 50.49 19.85
CA ILE A 259 -8.71 51.24 18.96
C ILE A 259 -10.05 51.47 19.67
N PRO A 260 -10.24 52.63 20.32
CA PRO A 260 -11.47 52.95 21.06
C PRO A 260 -12.68 53.18 20.16
N ASP A 261 -12.46 53.71 18.95
CA ASP A 261 -13.53 54.07 18.02
C ASP A 261 -14.13 52.82 17.33
N PRO A 262 -15.46 52.60 17.40
CA PRO A 262 -16.09 51.38 16.90
C PRO A 262 -16.09 51.29 15.37
N GLU A 263 -16.11 52.41 14.63
CA GLU A 263 -15.99 52.42 13.17
C GLU A 263 -14.56 52.07 12.73
N GLU A 264 -13.54 52.63 13.37
CA GLU A 264 -12.13 52.27 13.13
C GLU A 264 -11.84 50.82 13.52
N LEU A 265 -12.38 50.34 14.64
CA LEU A 265 -12.24 48.95 15.08
C LEU A 265 -12.92 47.99 14.09
N THR A 266 -14.09 48.37 13.55
CA THR A 266 -14.76 47.63 12.46
C THR A 266 -13.86 47.56 11.23
N SER A 267 -13.26 48.69 10.84
CA SER A 267 -12.35 48.74 9.70
C SER A 267 -11.13 47.86 9.90
N PHE A 268 -10.53 47.89 11.10
CA PHE A 268 -9.39 47.07 11.46
C PHE A 268 -9.69 45.57 11.35
N PHE A 269 -10.80 45.10 11.94
CA PHE A 269 -11.20 43.70 11.83
C PHE A 269 -11.47 43.30 10.39
N ALA A 270 -12.15 44.16 9.63
CA ALA A 270 -12.50 43.89 8.25
C ALA A 270 -11.27 43.81 7.34
N PHE A 271 -10.29 44.71 7.53
CA PHE A 271 -9.01 44.69 6.83
C PHE A 271 -8.28 43.37 7.07
N TRP A 272 -8.00 43.05 8.34
CA TRP A 272 -7.21 41.86 8.68
C TRP A 272 -7.91 40.56 8.29
N PHE A 273 -9.22 40.42 8.50
CA PHE A 273 -9.95 39.23 8.05
C PHE A 273 -9.90 39.06 6.52
N SER A 274 -9.95 40.14 5.75
CA SER A 274 -9.76 40.09 4.29
C SER A 274 -8.33 39.78 3.89
N THR A 275 -7.34 40.39 4.54
CA THR A 275 -5.92 40.14 4.27
C THR A 275 -5.54 38.69 4.57
N PHE A 276 -6.03 38.10 5.66
CA PHE A 276 -5.81 36.68 5.95
C PHE A 276 -6.41 35.76 4.87
N ASN A 277 -7.61 36.08 4.36
CA ASN A 277 -8.21 35.34 3.25
C ASN A 277 -7.40 35.48 1.96
N LEU A 278 -6.88 36.68 1.65
CA LEU A 278 -6.04 36.95 0.48
C LEU A 278 -4.72 36.18 0.56
N LEU A 279 -4.02 36.23 1.69
CA LEU A 279 -2.79 35.48 1.92
C LEU A 279 -3.04 33.97 1.89
N SER A 280 -4.14 33.50 2.49
CA SER A 280 -4.55 32.09 2.40
C SER A 280 -4.73 31.65 0.95
N LEU A 281 -5.36 32.48 0.11
CA LEU A 281 -5.53 32.16 -1.31
C LEU A 281 -4.18 32.05 -2.03
N ALA A 282 -3.27 33.00 -1.78
CA ALA A 282 -1.93 32.98 -2.37
C ALA A 282 -1.16 31.70 -1.97
N ILE A 283 -1.16 31.34 -0.69
CA ILE A 283 -0.52 30.10 -0.21
C ILE A 283 -1.21 28.86 -0.80
N GLN A 284 -2.54 28.87 -0.90
CA GLN A 284 -3.31 27.78 -1.49
C GLN A 284 -2.95 27.54 -2.96
N LEU A 285 -2.83 28.60 -3.76
CA LEU A 285 -2.56 28.50 -5.19
C LEU A 285 -1.08 28.18 -5.49
N PHE A 286 -0.13 28.84 -4.82
CA PHE A 286 1.28 28.76 -5.19
C PHE A 286 2.10 27.74 -4.39
N PHE A 287 1.77 27.54 -3.11
CA PHE A 287 2.65 26.82 -2.18
C PHE A 287 2.08 25.49 -1.68
N THR A 288 0.76 25.36 -1.56
CA THR A 288 0.13 24.19 -0.91
C THR A 288 0.47 22.88 -1.62
N HIS A 289 0.45 22.83 -2.96
CA HIS A 289 0.82 21.61 -3.70
C HIS A 289 2.29 21.20 -3.47
N ARG A 290 3.21 22.18 -3.35
CA ARG A 290 4.64 21.91 -3.10
C ARG A 290 4.87 21.42 -1.68
N ILE A 291 4.25 22.07 -0.71
CA ILE A 291 4.38 21.73 0.72
C ILE A 291 3.84 20.32 0.96
N VAL A 292 2.61 20.04 0.50
CA VAL A 292 2.00 18.71 0.69
C VAL A 292 2.73 17.62 -0.09
N GLY A 293 3.15 17.90 -1.32
CA GLY A 293 3.82 16.91 -2.18
C GLY A 293 5.25 16.56 -1.74
N ILE A 294 6.03 17.53 -1.27
CA ILE A 294 7.43 17.30 -0.85
C ILE A 294 7.48 16.83 0.61
N TRP A 295 6.72 17.45 1.51
CA TRP A 295 6.85 17.24 2.96
C TRP A 295 5.81 16.25 3.51
N GLY A 296 4.83 15.87 2.70
CA GLY A 296 3.80 14.89 3.03
C GLY A 296 2.66 15.45 3.88
N VAL A 297 1.57 14.69 3.96
CA VAL A 297 0.33 15.09 4.65
C VAL A 297 0.54 15.30 6.15
N GLY A 298 1.34 14.43 6.79
CA GLY A 298 1.58 14.49 8.23
C GLY A 298 2.32 15.76 8.67
N PHE A 299 3.39 16.16 7.96
CA PHE A 299 4.12 17.38 8.29
C PHE A 299 3.29 18.62 7.98
N SER A 300 2.51 18.59 6.88
CA SER A 300 1.66 19.71 6.47
C SER A 300 0.65 20.13 7.55
N LEU A 301 0.14 19.18 8.35
CA LEU A 301 -0.74 19.49 9.49
C LEU A 301 -0.03 20.12 10.68
N LEU A 302 1.28 19.89 10.84
CA LEU A 302 2.06 20.46 11.93
C LEU A 302 2.39 21.94 11.71
N LEU A 303 2.34 22.44 10.47
CA LEU A 303 2.67 23.83 10.15
C LEU A 303 1.80 24.86 10.88
N LEU A 304 0.49 24.60 10.99
CA LEU A 304 -0.44 25.48 11.70
C LEU A 304 -0.12 25.58 13.22
N PRO A 305 -0.04 24.49 13.99
CA PRO A 305 0.33 24.56 15.40
C PRO A 305 1.74 25.13 15.60
N ILE A 306 2.72 24.82 14.74
CA ILE A 306 4.06 25.40 14.83
C ILE A 306 4.01 26.92 14.62
N GLY A 307 3.24 27.40 13.64
CA GLY A 307 3.06 28.83 13.39
C GLY A 307 2.41 29.55 14.57
N ILE A 308 1.36 28.98 15.17
CA ILE A 308 0.71 29.53 16.37
C ILE A 308 1.65 29.49 17.57
N PHE A 309 2.43 28.42 17.76
CA PHE A 309 3.43 28.32 18.82
C PHE A 309 4.51 29.40 18.68
N ALA A 310 5.08 29.56 17.48
CA ALA A 310 6.09 30.58 17.20
C ALA A 310 5.54 31.99 17.43
N GLY A 311 4.32 32.28 16.96
CA GLY A 311 3.66 33.55 17.22
C GLY A 311 3.39 33.79 18.71
N SER A 312 2.97 32.76 19.44
CA SER A 312 2.70 32.85 20.89
C SER A 312 3.99 33.09 21.67
N LEU A 313 5.10 32.46 21.27
CA LEU A 313 6.43 32.73 21.84
C LEU A 313 6.89 34.16 21.54
N PHE A 314 6.65 34.65 20.33
CA PHE A 314 6.95 36.02 19.94
C PHE A 314 6.17 37.06 20.77
N PHE A 315 4.91 36.77 21.10
CA PHE A 315 4.10 37.62 21.97
C PHE A 315 4.68 37.78 23.39
N PHE A 316 5.38 36.78 23.94
CA PHE A 316 6.07 36.93 25.23
C PHE A 316 7.27 37.89 25.17
N ILE A 317 7.84 38.10 23.97
CA ILE A 317 8.95 39.04 23.75
C ILE A 317 8.40 40.45 23.51
N LEU A 318 7.36 40.57 22.68
CA LEU A 318 6.72 41.83 22.32
C LEU A 318 5.19 41.70 22.51
N PRO A 319 4.67 42.04 23.71
CA PRO A 319 3.25 41.93 24.03
C PRO A 319 2.45 43.09 23.46
N GLU A 320 2.46 43.23 22.14
CA GLU A 320 1.77 44.27 21.40
C GLU A 320 0.74 43.68 20.43
N LEU A 321 -0.19 44.53 19.96
CA LEU A 321 -1.20 44.15 18.96
C LEU A 321 -0.55 43.54 17.71
N SER A 322 0.63 44.01 17.32
CA SER A 322 1.40 43.48 16.17
C SER A 322 1.73 41.99 16.31
N ALA A 323 2.15 41.54 17.49
CA ALA A 323 2.43 40.13 17.75
C ALA A 323 1.16 39.27 17.72
N VAL A 324 0.05 39.79 18.26
CA VAL A 324 -1.25 39.09 18.23
C VAL A 324 -1.80 38.99 16.81
N VAL A 325 -1.64 40.04 15.99
CA VAL A 325 -1.95 40.01 14.55
C VAL A 325 -1.16 38.91 13.85
N VAL A 326 0.13 38.71 14.19
CA VAL A 326 0.94 37.62 13.61
C VAL A 326 0.38 36.24 14.03
N ILE A 327 0.04 36.04 15.30
CA ILE A 327 -0.60 34.79 15.76
C ILE A 327 -1.90 34.55 14.98
N LYS A 328 -2.73 35.59 14.86
CA LYS A 328 -4.01 35.53 14.15
C LYS A 328 -3.83 35.29 12.65
N ALA A 329 -2.80 35.86 12.05
CA ALA A 329 -2.42 35.61 10.67
C ALA A 329 -2.01 34.16 10.46
N MET A 330 -1.18 33.59 11.34
CA MET A 330 -0.79 32.18 11.28
C MET A 330 -2.02 31.27 11.39
N ASP A 331 -2.93 31.54 12.34
CA ASP A 331 -4.20 30.83 12.47
C ASP A 331 -5.03 30.93 11.18
N GLY A 332 -5.38 32.14 10.73
CA GLY A 332 -6.25 32.34 9.58
C GLY A 332 -5.69 31.80 8.26
N VAL A 333 -4.42 32.09 7.98
CA VAL A 333 -3.78 31.78 6.69
C VAL A 333 -3.48 30.29 6.57
N LEU A 334 -2.83 29.68 7.57
CA LEU A 334 -2.42 28.27 7.48
C LEU A 334 -3.61 27.31 7.67
N LYS A 335 -4.62 27.71 8.46
CA LYS A 335 -5.83 26.90 8.67
C LYS A 335 -6.63 26.72 7.38
N GLN A 336 -6.83 27.79 6.61
CA GLN A 336 -7.64 27.75 5.39
C GLN A 336 -6.88 27.24 4.15
N SER A 337 -5.55 27.31 4.15
CA SER A 337 -4.71 26.80 3.06
C SER A 337 -4.20 25.38 3.34
N VAL A 338 -3.00 25.25 3.90
CA VAL A 338 -2.26 23.99 4.01
C VAL A 338 -2.94 22.99 4.95
N HIS A 339 -3.39 23.43 6.14
CA HIS A 339 -3.99 22.54 7.13
C HIS A 339 -5.29 21.93 6.62
N LYS A 340 -6.16 22.74 5.99
CA LYS A 340 -7.41 22.26 5.40
C LYS A 340 -7.16 21.20 4.32
N SER A 341 -6.25 21.48 3.38
CA SER A 341 -5.89 20.51 2.33
C SER A 341 -5.32 19.22 2.91
N ALA A 342 -4.42 19.30 3.90
CA ALA A 342 -3.84 18.12 4.53
C ALA A 342 -4.85 17.32 5.36
N ALA A 343 -5.76 17.99 6.07
CA ALA A 343 -6.83 17.35 6.83
C ALA A 343 -7.82 16.59 5.91
N GLU A 344 -8.13 17.15 4.73
CA GLU A 344 -8.99 16.49 3.75
C GLU A 344 -8.36 15.20 3.18
N LEU A 345 -7.04 15.20 2.97
CA LEU A 345 -6.30 14.01 2.53
C LEU A 345 -6.26 12.91 3.60
N MET A 346 -6.20 13.26 4.89
CA MET A 346 -6.23 12.26 5.97
C MET A 346 -7.55 11.46 6.07
N VAL A 347 -8.63 12.01 5.51
CA VAL A 347 -9.97 11.40 5.52
C VAL A 347 -10.23 10.67 4.20
N LEU A 348 -9.34 10.78 3.20
CA LEU A 348 -9.49 10.14 1.88
C LEU A 348 -9.62 8.60 1.93
N PRO A 349 -8.82 7.87 2.74
CA PRO A 349 -8.82 6.41 2.72
C PRO A 349 -10.05 5.78 3.37
N LEU A 350 -10.91 6.60 4.00
CA LEU A 350 -12.09 6.09 4.68
C LEU A 350 -13.20 5.76 3.67
N PRO A 351 -13.95 4.67 3.87
CA PRO A 351 -15.08 4.31 3.01
C PRO A 351 -16.02 5.50 2.82
N PHE A 352 -16.54 5.67 1.61
CA PHE A 352 -17.36 6.83 1.23
C PHE A 352 -18.56 7.05 2.18
N GLU A 353 -19.17 5.96 2.67
CA GLU A 353 -20.28 6.03 3.62
C GLU A 353 -19.87 6.57 5.00
N LEU A 354 -18.70 6.15 5.49
CA LEU A 354 -18.16 6.59 6.78
C LEU A 354 -17.80 8.08 6.71
N LYS A 355 -17.12 8.48 5.63
CA LYS A 355 -16.69 9.86 5.35
C LYS A 355 -17.88 10.84 5.30
N ASN A 356 -18.94 10.50 4.56
CA ASN A 356 -20.10 11.39 4.44
C ASN A 356 -20.88 11.55 5.77
N LYS A 357 -20.99 10.47 6.56
CA LYS A 357 -21.74 10.50 7.84
C LYS A 357 -20.98 11.21 8.95
N THR A 358 -19.65 11.05 9.02
CA THR A 358 -18.85 11.60 10.13
C THR A 358 -18.27 12.98 9.86
N LYS A 359 -17.96 13.34 8.61
CA LYS A 359 -17.39 14.66 8.30
C LYS A 359 -18.30 15.82 8.70
N SER A 360 -19.59 15.76 8.33
CA SER A 360 -20.54 16.82 8.70
C SER A 360 -20.74 16.94 10.22
N PHE A 361 -20.57 15.84 10.97
CA PHE A 361 -20.66 15.86 12.42
C PHE A 361 -19.42 16.53 13.03
N ILE A 362 -18.22 16.17 12.55
CA ILE A 362 -16.97 16.79 12.99
C ILE A 362 -16.96 18.30 12.65
N ASP A 363 -17.31 18.67 11.42
CA ASP A 363 -17.23 20.06 10.96
C ASP A 363 -18.22 21.00 11.68
N VAL A 364 -19.34 20.50 12.23
CA VAL A 364 -20.40 21.33 12.84
C VAL A 364 -20.52 21.13 14.35
N VAL A 365 -20.66 19.88 14.80
CA VAL A 365 -20.95 19.57 16.21
C VAL A 365 -19.68 19.68 17.04
N VAL A 366 -18.56 19.13 16.58
CA VAL A 366 -17.28 19.21 17.30
C VAL A 366 -16.77 20.65 17.35
N ASP A 367 -16.92 21.41 16.25
CA ASP A 367 -16.60 22.85 16.20
C ASP A 367 -17.43 23.67 17.22
N SER A 368 -18.74 23.43 17.29
CA SER A 368 -19.62 24.13 18.24
C SER A 368 -19.31 23.77 19.69
N LEU A 369 -19.10 22.48 20.00
CA LEU A 369 -18.72 22.02 21.34
C LEU A 369 -17.37 22.61 21.78
N ALA A 370 -16.37 22.58 20.90
CA ALA A 370 -15.06 23.15 21.18
C ALA A 370 -15.12 24.67 21.41
N THR A 371 -15.99 25.38 20.68
CA THR A 371 -16.25 26.81 20.91
C THR A 371 -16.84 27.05 22.30
N GLY A 372 -17.79 26.22 22.74
CA GLY A 372 -18.35 26.31 24.09
C GLY A 372 -17.33 26.02 25.19
N VAL A 373 -16.50 24.98 25.00
CA VAL A 373 -15.39 24.66 25.92
C VAL A 373 -14.38 25.81 25.98
N ALA A 374 -14.04 26.44 24.86
CA ALA A 374 -13.19 27.63 24.85
C ALA A 374 -13.81 28.78 25.64
N GLY A 375 -15.13 29.02 25.50
CA GLY A 375 -15.87 29.98 26.31
C GLY A 375 -15.77 29.68 27.81
N PHE A 376 -16.03 28.44 28.24
CA PHE A 376 -15.88 28.05 29.65
C PHE A 376 -14.45 28.19 30.19
N LEU A 377 -13.44 27.82 29.39
CA LEU A 377 -12.03 28.01 29.76
C LEU A 377 -11.68 29.49 29.94
N LEU A 378 -12.17 30.35 29.03
CA LEU A 378 -11.97 31.79 29.13
C LEU A 378 -12.71 32.38 30.33
N ILE A 379 -13.95 31.97 30.62
CA ILE A 379 -14.68 32.37 31.84
C ILE A 379 -13.86 31.98 33.07
N PHE A 380 -13.37 30.74 33.15
CA PHE A 380 -12.60 30.26 34.29
C PHE A 380 -11.30 31.06 34.49
N ILE A 381 -10.57 31.37 33.42
CA ILE A 381 -9.28 32.07 33.48
C ILE A 381 -9.45 33.57 33.71
N VAL A 382 -10.35 34.21 32.95
CA VAL A 382 -10.52 35.67 32.95
C VAL A 382 -11.41 36.12 34.10
N GLN A 383 -12.56 35.49 34.31
CA GLN A 383 -13.53 35.90 35.33
C GLN A 383 -13.35 35.14 36.66
N GLY A 384 -12.89 33.88 36.61
CA GLY A 384 -12.74 33.05 37.80
C GLY A 384 -11.41 33.25 38.56
N LEU A 385 -10.31 33.45 37.82
CA LEU A 385 -8.96 33.60 38.37
C LEU A 385 -8.38 35.01 38.19
N GLU A 386 -9.07 35.91 37.48
CA GLU A 386 -8.64 37.30 37.18
C GLU A 386 -7.22 37.38 36.58
N LEU A 387 -6.84 36.39 35.77
CA LEU A 387 -5.51 36.29 35.18
C LEU A 387 -5.37 37.21 33.96
N SER A 388 -4.18 37.80 33.78
CA SER A 388 -3.88 38.65 32.63
C SER A 388 -3.85 37.87 31.30
N SER A 389 -4.00 38.58 30.18
CA SER A 389 -4.00 38.01 28.82
C SER A 389 -2.72 37.22 28.46
N PHE A 390 -1.63 37.40 29.21
CA PHE A 390 -0.41 36.56 29.11
C PHE A 390 -0.67 35.09 29.42
N TYR A 391 -1.54 34.78 30.38
CA TYR A 391 -1.88 33.40 30.73
C TYR A 391 -2.70 32.71 29.64
N ILE A 392 -3.43 33.48 28.82
CA ILE A 392 -4.12 32.95 27.63
C ILE A 392 -3.11 32.51 26.58
N ALA A 393 -2.04 33.28 26.35
CA ALA A 393 -0.94 32.89 25.45
C ALA A 393 -0.20 31.63 25.97
N ALA A 394 0.02 31.51 27.28
CA ALA A 394 0.58 30.30 27.89
C ALA A 394 -0.33 29.07 27.72
N LEU A 395 -1.64 29.25 27.89
CA LEU A 395 -2.63 28.19 27.65
C LEU A 395 -2.66 27.76 26.18
N ILE A 396 -2.56 28.70 25.23
CA ILE A 396 -2.43 28.41 23.80
C ILE A 396 -1.22 27.51 23.54
N ILE A 397 -0.06 27.83 24.11
CA ILE A 397 1.17 27.00 23.98
C ILE A 397 0.94 25.58 24.52
N LEU A 398 0.33 25.45 25.69
CA LEU A 398 0.03 24.14 26.29
C LEU A 398 -0.89 23.30 25.39
N LEU A 399 -1.94 23.92 24.86
CA LEU A 399 -2.91 23.26 23.97
C LEU A 399 -2.30 22.91 22.62
N VAL A 400 -1.35 23.71 22.11
CA VAL A 400 -0.58 23.36 20.91
C VAL A 400 0.24 22.08 21.15
N GLY A 401 0.80 21.88 22.34
CA GLY A 401 1.47 20.61 22.70
C GLY A 401 0.52 19.40 22.60
N VAL A 402 -0.70 19.54 23.13
CA VAL A 402 -1.76 18.52 23.02
C VAL A 402 -2.17 18.30 21.56
N TRP A 403 -2.26 19.38 20.77
CA TRP A 403 -2.58 19.32 19.35
C TRP A 403 -1.53 18.53 18.55
N VAL A 404 -0.25 18.83 18.76
CA VAL A 404 0.88 18.11 18.13
C VAL A 404 0.86 16.63 18.50
N PHE A 405 0.56 16.29 19.76
CA PHE A 405 0.40 14.90 20.19
C PHE A 405 -0.66 14.15 19.36
N PHE A 406 -1.84 14.74 19.16
CA PHE A 406 -2.89 14.11 18.36
C PHE A 406 -2.51 13.98 16.88
N ILE A 407 -1.82 14.97 16.30
CA ILE A 407 -1.31 14.88 14.91
C ILE A 407 -0.33 13.72 14.75
N LEU A 408 0.58 13.51 15.72
CA LEU A 408 1.52 12.39 15.67
C LEU A 408 0.81 11.02 15.83
N ARG A 409 -0.26 10.95 16.62
CA ARG A 409 -1.06 9.73 16.81
C ARG A 409 -1.90 9.40 15.59
N VAL A 410 -2.59 10.38 15.01
CA VAL A 410 -3.44 10.16 13.82
C VAL A 410 -2.59 9.69 12.64
N ARG A 411 -1.36 10.19 12.48
CA ARG A 411 -0.45 9.74 11.44
C ARG A 411 -0.19 8.22 11.51
N LYS A 412 0.00 7.68 12.72
CA LYS A 412 0.23 6.23 12.90
C LYS A 412 -1.02 5.40 12.57
N GLU A 413 -2.19 5.85 13.02
CA GLU A 413 -3.46 5.15 12.75
C GLU A 413 -3.94 5.30 11.30
N TYR A 414 -3.58 6.39 10.61
CA TYR A 414 -3.86 6.57 9.19
C TYR A 414 -3.27 5.42 8.38
N TYR A 415 -1.97 5.12 8.55
CA TYR A 415 -1.32 3.99 7.85
C TYR A 415 -1.98 2.64 8.19
N LYS A 416 -2.39 2.45 9.45
CA LYS A 416 -3.04 1.21 9.88
C LYS A 416 -4.43 1.04 9.27
N THR A 417 -5.23 2.11 9.28
CA THR A 417 -6.59 2.12 8.73
C THR A 417 -6.55 1.98 7.21
N PHE A 418 -5.62 2.69 6.55
CA PHE A 418 -5.38 2.58 5.12
C PHE A 418 -5.07 1.13 4.74
N ARG A 419 -4.11 0.52 5.43
CA ARG A 419 -3.73 -0.88 5.24
C ARG A 419 -4.94 -1.81 5.42
N SER A 420 -5.71 -1.65 6.50
CA SER A 420 -6.88 -2.49 6.77
C SER A 420 -7.93 -2.38 5.66
N ASN A 421 -8.16 -1.18 5.13
CA ASN A 421 -9.10 -0.98 4.04
C ASN A 421 -8.58 -1.57 2.72
N LEU A 422 -7.28 -1.48 2.45
CA LEU A 422 -6.65 -2.12 1.29
C LEU A 422 -6.71 -3.66 1.43
N GLU A 423 -6.44 -4.20 2.62
CA GLU A 423 -6.60 -5.63 2.94
C GLU A 423 -8.04 -6.08 2.69
N GLU A 424 -9.06 -5.37 3.18
CA GLU A 424 -10.48 -5.74 2.99
C GLU A 424 -10.92 -5.71 1.51
N LEU A 425 -10.45 -4.73 0.74
CA LEU A 425 -10.75 -4.61 -0.70
C LEU A 425 -10.10 -5.72 -1.53
N THR A 426 -8.95 -6.22 -1.08
CA THR A 426 -8.14 -7.23 -1.76
C THR A 426 -8.48 -8.66 -1.34
N GLU A 427 -8.76 -8.90 -0.05
CA GLU A 427 -9.10 -10.22 0.50
C GLU A 427 -10.43 -10.79 -0.02
N GLN A 428 -11.30 -9.98 -0.65
CA GLN A 428 -12.49 -10.51 -1.34
C GLN A 428 -12.15 -11.52 -2.46
N LYS A 429 -10.90 -11.54 -2.99
CA LYS A 429 -10.44 -12.57 -3.94
C LYS A 429 -9.72 -13.77 -3.28
N VAL A 430 -9.32 -13.71 -2.01
CA VAL A 430 -8.51 -14.76 -1.34
C VAL A 430 -9.17 -15.22 -0.03
N LYS A 431 -10.34 -15.87 -0.13
CA LYS A 431 -10.76 -16.81 0.91
C LYS A 431 -10.04 -18.14 0.70
N VAL A 432 -8.78 -18.21 1.14
CA VAL A 432 -8.11 -19.47 1.45
C VAL A 432 -7.94 -19.53 2.96
N GLN A 433 -8.43 -20.62 3.55
CA GLN A 433 -8.36 -20.99 4.96
C GLN A 433 -7.13 -20.40 5.68
N LYS A 434 -7.36 -19.40 6.54
CA LYS A 434 -6.43 -19.08 7.63
C LYS A 434 -7.11 -19.45 8.93
N THR A 435 -6.84 -20.67 9.38
CA THR A 435 -7.06 -21.06 10.77
C THR A 435 -6.09 -20.23 11.62
N LEU A 436 -6.61 -19.20 12.27
CA LEU A 436 -5.88 -18.40 13.25
C LEU A 436 -5.58 -19.30 14.45
N VAL A 437 -4.31 -19.67 14.61
CA VAL A 437 -3.83 -20.29 15.85
C VAL A 437 -3.54 -19.16 16.84
N GLU A 438 -4.36 -19.10 17.89
CA GLU A 438 -4.13 -18.26 19.05
C GLU A 438 -2.84 -18.67 19.78
N ASN A 439 -2.16 -17.68 20.37
CA ASN A 439 -0.94 -17.83 21.17
C ASN A 439 -1.21 -18.68 22.43
N THR A 440 -1.32 -19.99 22.26
CA THR A 440 -1.07 -20.96 23.31
C THR A 440 0.44 -21.16 23.39
N SER A 441 1.00 -21.25 24.60
CA SER A 441 2.44 -21.49 24.81
C SER A 441 2.89 -22.61 23.86
N THR A 442 3.88 -22.35 23.02
CA THR A 442 4.32 -23.24 21.93
C THR A 442 4.42 -24.70 22.39
N VAL A 443 4.94 -24.94 23.60
CA VAL A 443 5.04 -26.28 24.22
C VAL A 443 3.69 -27.01 24.38
N ARG A 444 2.66 -26.31 24.87
CA ARG A 444 1.31 -26.88 25.03
C ARG A 444 0.66 -27.17 23.68
N GLY A 445 0.90 -26.32 22.69
CA GLY A 445 0.47 -26.54 21.31
C GLY A 445 1.11 -27.78 20.69
N MET A 446 2.43 -27.95 20.84
CA MET A 446 3.14 -29.14 20.34
C MET A 446 2.61 -30.42 20.98
N ARG A 447 2.43 -30.44 22.31
CA ARG A 447 1.88 -31.60 23.03
C ARG A 447 0.46 -31.95 22.58
N MET A 448 -0.38 -30.95 22.35
CA MET A 448 -1.74 -31.17 21.82
C MET A 448 -1.71 -31.79 20.42
N VAL A 449 -0.79 -31.35 19.55
CA VAL A 449 -0.64 -31.95 18.22
C VAL A 449 -0.15 -33.39 18.31
N PHE A 450 0.80 -33.71 19.20
CA PHE A 450 1.27 -35.10 19.39
C PHE A 450 0.19 -36.02 19.97
N GLN A 451 -0.76 -35.51 20.77
CA GLN A 451 -1.83 -36.31 21.36
C GLN A 451 -3.05 -36.48 20.44
N SER A 452 -3.44 -35.43 19.71
CA SER A 452 -4.72 -35.39 18.97
C SER A 452 -4.64 -34.80 17.56
N GLY A 453 -3.44 -34.57 17.03
CA GLY A 453 -3.23 -34.03 15.68
C GLY A 453 -3.50 -35.06 14.57
N THR A 454 -3.65 -34.58 13.34
CA THR A 454 -3.70 -35.46 12.16
C THR A 454 -2.32 -36.03 11.83
N GLU A 455 -2.23 -37.12 11.06
CA GLU A 455 -0.96 -37.73 10.63
C GLU A 455 0.03 -36.69 10.06
N GLU A 456 -0.44 -35.82 9.16
CA GLU A 456 0.39 -34.76 8.57
C GLU A 456 0.87 -33.71 9.59
N GLN A 457 0.00 -33.34 10.54
CA GLN A 457 0.34 -32.39 11.59
C GLN A 457 1.38 -32.98 12.56
N ILE A 458 1.20 -34.24 12.96
CA ILE A 458 2.17 -34.96 13.82
C ILE A 458 3.52 -35.07 13.13
N LEU A 459 3.55 -35.50 11.85
CA LEU A 459 4.78 -35.62 11.07
C LEU A 459 5.49 -34.26 10.91
N PHE A 460 4.75 -33.19 10.65
CA PHE A 460 5.29 -31.83 10.60
C PHE A 460 5.91 -31.41 11.93
N MET A 461 5.21 -31.67 13.04
CA MET A 461 5.66 -31.32 14.38
C MET A 461 6.87 -32.14 14.83
N LEU A 462 6.93 -33.43 14.50
CA LEU A 462 8.11 -34.28 14.69
C LEU A 462 9.30 -33.80 13.84
N GLY A 463 9.05 -33.31 12.62
CA GLY A 463 10.07 -32.66 11.80
C GLY A 463 10.67 -31.43 12.49
N LYS A 464 9.81 -30.59 13.06
CA LYS A 464 10.23 -29.39 13.80
C LYS A 464 10.94 -29.71 15.11
N LEU A 465 10.54 -30.78 15.80
CA LEU A 465 11.19 -31.19 17.04
C LEU A 465 12.65 -31.63 16.80
N MET A 466 12.96 -32.31 15.69
CA MET A 466 14.36 -32.65 15.34
C MET A 466 15.24 -31.41 15.15
N GLU A 467 14.71 -30.32 14.59
CA GLU A 467 15.45 -29.05 14.42
C GLU A 467 15.77 -28.39 15.77
N ILE A 468 14.84 -28.48 16.74
CA ILE A 468 14.96 -27.83 18.05
C ILE A 468 15.74 -28.69 19.05
N ASN A 469 15.58 -30.02 18.95
CA ASN A 469 16.16 -31.04 19.83
C ASN A 469 15.85 -30.84 21.32
N ASP A 470 14.58 -30.62 21.67
CA ASP A 470 14.13 -30.36 23.05
C ASP A 470 13.71 -31.65 23.78
N LYS A 471 14.51 -32.05 24.77
CA LYS A 471 14.31 -33.27 25.57
C LYS A 471 13.00 -33.33 26.35
N ARG A 472 12.32 -32.20 26.57
CA ARG A 472 11.06 -32.17 27.34
C ARG A 472 9.91 -32.93 26.66
N PHE A 473 10.03 -33.23 25.37
CA PHE A 473 9.04 -34.00 24.61
C PHE A 473 9.38 -35.49 24.48
N GLU A 474 10.42 -35.99 25.16
CA GLU A 474 10.84 -37.39 25.07
C GLU A 474 9.68 -38.37 25.34
N GLU A 475 8.94 -38.18 26.43
CA GLU A 475 7.76 -39.00 26.78
C GLU A 475 6.64 -38.87 25.72
N ASP A 476 6.39 -37.65 25.25
CA ASP A 476 5.36 -37.38 24.22
C ASP A 476 5.69 -38.13 22.91
N VAL A 477 6.97 -38.17 22.52
CA VAL A 477 7.45 -38.89 21.33
C VAL A 477 7.45 -40.41 21.55
N GLN A 478 7.77 -40.90 22.76
CA GLN A 478 7.68 -42.32 23.08
C GLN A 478 6.25 -42.86 22.92
N HIS A 479 5.24 -42.10 23.34
CA HIS A 479 3.84 -42.48 23.13
C HIS A 479 3.46 -42.62 21.65
N LEU A 480 4.08 -41.84 20.76
CA LEU A 480 3.84 -41.93 19.32
C LEU A 480 4.37 -43.24 18.69
N LEU A 481 5.21 -44.02 19.38
CA LEU A 481 5.62 -45.35 18.92
C LEU A 481 4.46 -46.35 18.89
N GLN A 482 3.36 -46.08 19.58
CA GLN A 482 2.14 -46.89 19.57
C GLN A 482 1.09 -46.38 18.57
N HIS A 483 1.40 -45.34 17.80
CA HIS A 483 0.46 -44.73 16.86
C HIS A 483 0.13 -45.69 15.68
N PRO A 484 -1.12 -45.72 15.17
CA PRO A 484 -1.52 -46.64 14.10
C PRO A 484 -0.71 -46.49 12.80
N SER A 485 -0.30 -45.26 12.47
CA SER A 485 0.51 -44.97 11.28
C SER A 485 1.98 -45.39 11.43
N THR A 486 2.47 -46.25 10.52
CA THR A 486 3.89 -46.66 10.48
C THR A 486 4.83 -45.48 10.23
N LYS A 487 4.40 -44.50 9.42
CA LYS A 487 5.18 -43.28 9.13
C LYS A 487 5.43 -42.44 10.38
N VAL A 488 4.41 -42.29 11.22
CA VAL A 488 4.52 -41.55 12.50
C VAL A 488 5.46 -42.29 13.45
N ARG A 489 5.34 -43.61 13.55
CA ARG A 489 6.24 -44.44 14.37
C ARG A 489 7.70 -44.32 13.92
N ALA A 490 7.96 -44.35 12.61
CA ALA A 490 9.30 -44.19 12.05
C ALA A 490 9.88 -42.80 12.35
N ALA A 491 9.08 -41.74 12.17
CA ALA A 491 9.48 -40.37 12.47
C ALA A 491 9.71 -40.14 13.98
N ALA A 492 8.90 -40.76 14.85
CA ALA A 492 9.07 -40.73 16.30
C ALA A 492 10.37 -41.43 16.71
N MET A 493 10.67 -42.60 16.13
CA MET A 493 11.91 -43.32 16.39
C MET A 493 13.15 -42.50 15.98
N ARG A 494 13.12 -41.85 14.81
CA ARG A 494 14.19 -40.92 14.40
C ARG A 494 14.35 -39.75 15.37
N ASN A 495 13.25 -39.19 15.89
CA ASN A 495 13.33 -38.15 16.91
C ASN A 495 14.00 -38.64 18.20
N LEU A 496 13.69 -39.86 18.66
CA LEU A 496 14.34 -40.45 19.84
C LEU A 496 15.85 -40.66 19.64
N TYR A 497 16.28 -40.98 18.42
CA TYR A 497 17.69 -40.99 18.06
C TYR A 497 18.34 -39.59 18.27
N PHE A 498 17.73 -38.52 17.76
CA PHE A 498 18.28 -37.15 17.91
C PHE A 498 18.22 -36.61 19.34
N LEU A 499 17.17 -36.97 20.10
CA LEU A 499 17.00 -36.60 21.51
C LEU A 499 17.98 -37.34 22.45
N ASN A 500 18.66 -38.39 21.95
CA ASN A 500 19.59 -39.24 22.69
C ASN A 500 18.96 -39.85 23.96
N SER A 501 17.75 -40.40 23.78
CA SER A 501 16.92 -41.02 24.83
C SER A 501 17.32 -42.49 25.01
N SER A 502 17.94 -42.87 26.12
CA SER A 502 18.46 -44.23 26.38
C SER A 502 17.45 -45.20 27.01
N THR A 503 16.21 -44.77 27.21
CA THR A 503 15.24 -45.37 28.14
C THR A 503 14.53 -46.63 27.65
N MET A 504 14.69 -47.07 26.38
CA MET A 504 13.80 -48.08 25.75
C MET A 504 14.49 -49.17 24.90
N ILE A 505 15.67 -49.66 25.25
CA ILE A 505 16.37 -50.67 24.41
C ILE A 505 15.62 -52.03 24.33
N THR A 506 14.84 -52.40 25.35
CA THR A 506 14.27 -53.77 25.48
C THR A 506 12.95 -54.00 24.74
N ASN A 507 12.12 -52.97 24.56
CA ASN A 507 10.80 -53.09 23.89
C ASN A 507 10.86 -52.78 22.39
N VAL A 508 11.97 -52.21 21.91
CA VAL A 508 12.11 -51.70 20.54
C VAL A 508 12.41 -52.83 19.54
N SER A 509 12.90 -54.00 19.99
CA SER A 509 13.09 -55.18 19.13
C SER A 509 11.79 -55.74 18.54
N GLU A 510 10.63 -55.51 19.18
CA GLU A 510 9.33 -55.91 18.62
C GLU A 510 8.94 -55.09 17.38
N LEU A 511 9.44 -53.85 17.26
CA LEU A 511 9.16 -52.97 16.12
C LEU A 511 9.90 -53.39 14.84
N LEU A 512 10.93 -54.25 14.95
CA LEU A 512 11.67 -54.81 13.81
C LEU A 512 10.86 -55.83 13.00
N ASN A 513 9.81 -56.41 13.57
CA ASN A 513 8.96 -57.41 12.90
C ASN A 513 7.82 -56.79 12.07
N THR A 514 7.90 -55.49 11.75
CA THR A 514 6.88 -54.79 10.98
C THR A 514 7.17 -54.84 9.47
N HIS A 515 6.14 -54.76 8.62
CA HIS A 515 6.29 -54.80 7.16
C HIS A 515 6.86 -53.49 6.53
N ASP A 516 7.21 -52.49 7.35
CA ASP A 516 7.61 -51.14 6.92
C ASP A 516 9.13 -50.95 7.00
N ASP A 517 9.77 -50.70 5.85
CA ASP A 517 11.23 -50.61 5.73
C ASP A 517 11.78 -49.36 6.44
N ALA A 518 11.06 -48.24 6.43
CA ALA A 518 11.51 -46.99 7.04
C ALA A 518 11.50 -47.05 8.57
N LEU A 519 10.51 -47.72 9.15
CA LEU A 519 10.46 -47.99 10.59
C LEU A 519 11.57 -48.95 11.01
N THR A 520 11.81 -50.01 10.24
CA THR A 520 12.87 -50.99 10.52
C THR A 520 14.26 -50.33 10.54
N ILE A 521 14.56 -49.50 9.52
CA ILE A 521 15.80 -48.71 9.47
C ILE A 521 15.92 -47.78 10.67
N ALA A 522 14.89 -46.96 10.95
CA ALA A 522 14.92 -46.02 12.08
C ALA A 522 15.10 -46.73 13.45
N THR A 523 14.52 -47.92 13.58
CA THR A 523 14.60 -48.76 14.77
C THR A 523 16.02 -49.32 14.96
N LEU A 524 16.62 -49.82 13.88
CA LEU A 524 18.02 -50.27 13.91
C LEU A 524 18.98 -49.10 14.17
N GLU A 525 18.79 -47.94 13.53
CA GLU A 525 19.58 -46.72 13.77
C GLU A 525 19.58 -46.34 15.27
N TYR A 526 18.40 -46.35 15.91
CA TYR A 526 18.27 -46.08 17.34
C TYR A 526 18.98 -47.13 18.21
N LEU A 527 18.85 -48.41 17.88
CA LEU A 527 19.53 -49.51 18.58
C LEU A 527 21.05 -49.41 18.45
N PHE A 528 21.58 -49.07 17.28
CA PHE A 528 23.01 -48.91 17.04
C PHE A 528 23.61 -47.74 17.83
N LEU A 529 22.93 -46.58 17.87
CA LEU A 529 23.38 -45.41 18.65
C LEU A 529 23.54 -45.74 20.14
N HIS A 530 22.61 -46.53 20.70
CA HIS A 530 22.57 -46.85 22.13
C HIS A 530 23.28 -48.16 22.50
N ALA A 531 23.82 -48.89 21.51
CA ALA A 531 24.59 -50.11 21.74
C ALA A 531 25.91 -49.88 22.48
N GLY A 532 26.45 -48.66 22.43
CA GLY A 532 27.72 -48.29 23.07
C GLY A 532 28.88 -49.19 22.61
N LYS A 533 29.51 -49.89 23.57
CA LYS A 533 30.62 -50.84 23.33
C LYS A 533 30.16 -52.20 22.75
N ASN A 534 28.86 -52.47 22.72
CA ASN A 534 28.28 -53.73 22.23
C ASN A 534 27.72 -53.61 20.80
N SER A 535 28.04 -52.53 20.09
CA SER A 535 27.61 -52.31 18.69
C SER A 535 27.98 -53.49 17.78
N GLY A 536 29.12 -54.16 18.05
CA GLY A 536 29.51 -55.33 17.28
C GLY A 536 28.59 -56.55 17.43
N LEU A 537 28.09 -56.83 18.64
CA LEU A 537 27.11 -57.90 18.90
C LEU A 537 25.77 -57.65 18.18
N ILE A 538 25.43 -56.40 17.91
CA ILE A 538 24.20 -56.04 17.18
C ILE A 538 24.41 -56.20 15.67
N TYR A 539 25.57 -55.79 15.14
CA TYR A 539 25.91 -56.02 13.73
C TYR A 539 25.96 -57.52 13.41
N ASP A 540 26.62 -58.32 14.26
CA ASP A 540 26.70 -59.78 14.09
C ASP A 540 25.32 -60.46 14.12
N ARG A 541 24.36 -59.89 14.86
CA ARG A 541 23.00 -60.44 14.98
C ARG A 541 22.12 -60.14 13.77
N TYR A 542 22.17 -58.91 13.26
CA TYR A 542 21.18 -58.43 12.28
C TYR A 542 21.69 -58.36 10.84
N LEU A 543 23.02 -58.34 10.60
CA LEU A 543 23.57 -58.36 9.22
C LEU A 543 23.32 -59.69 8.49
N ASP A 544 23.23 -60.79 9.24
CA ASP A 544 22.99 -62.14 8.74
C ASP A 544 21.59 -62.68 9.14
N ASP A 545 20.64 -61.78 9.42
CA ASP A 545 19.27 -62.16 9.77
C ASP A 545 18.57 -62.89 8.60
N SER A 546 17.79 -63.91 8.93
CA SER A 546 16.96 -64.67 7.97
C SER A 546 15.97 -63.78 7.19
N ASN A 547 15.57 -62.63 7.75
CA ASN A 547 14.74 -61.65 7.08
C ASN A 547 15.60 -60.66 6.29
N LYS A 548 15.58 -60.81 4.95
CA LYS A 548 16.35 -59.98 4.00
C LYS A 548 16.16 -58.47 4.21
N LYS A 549 14.97 -58.02 4.64
CA LYS A 549 14.70 -56.59 4.92
C LYS A 549 15.47 -56.06 6.14
N ILE A 550 15.58 -56.87 7.19
CA ILE A 550 16.32 -56.52 8.41
C ILE A 550 17.82 -56.50 8.10
N ALA A 551 18.30 -57.49 7.35
CA ALA A 551 19.68 -57.55 6.89
C ALA A 551 20.04 -56.34 6.00
N ASP A 552 19.18 -55.95 5.05
CA ASP A 552 19.39 -54.78 4.19
C ASP A 552 19.39 -53.47 5.00
N ALA A 553 18.46 -53.32 5.95
CA ALA A 553 18.39 -52.17 6.83
C ALA A 553 19.63 -52.07 7.75
N ALA A 554 20.12 -53.21 8.27
CA ALA A 554 21.36 -53.28 9.04
C ALA A 554 22.58 -52.93 8.18
N LEU A 555 22.60 -53.35 6.91
CA LEU A 555 23.65 -53.01 5.95
C LEU A 555 23.66 -51.51 5.61
N ILE A 556 22.49 -50.87 5.47
CA ILE A 556 22.38 -49.41 5.30
C ILE A 556 22.95 -48.68 6.53
N CYS A 557 22.60 -49.13 7.74
CA CYS A 557 23.13 -48.55 8.98
C CYS A 557 24.64 -48.71 9.08
N LEU A 558 25.17 -49.90 8.77
CA LEU A 558 26.60 -50.17 8.72
C LEU A 558 27.30 -49.27 7.69
N ALA A 559 26.75 -49.12 6.49
CA ALA A 559 27.32 -48.28 5.44
C ALA A 559 27.44 -46.81 5.86
N ARG A 560 26.43 -46.29 6.58
CA ARG A 560 26.46 -44.93 7.13
C ARG A 560 27.51 -44.76 8.22
N GLU A 561 27.53 -45.62 9.23
CA GLU A 561 28.48 -45.54 10.35
C GLU A 561 29.93 -45.81 9.92
N ALA A 562 30.11 -46.73 8.97
CA ALA A 562 31.42 -47.08 8.45
C ALA A 562 31.94 -46.08 7.40
N ARG A 563 31.15 -45.08 6.97
CA ARG A 563 31.47 -44.15 5.86
C ARG A 563 32.91 -43.64 5.88
N ASP A 564 33.34 -43.15 7.03
CA ASP A 564 34.69 -42.59 7.25
C ASP A 564 35.55 -43.47 8.19
N ASN A 565 35.07 -44.67 8.55
CA ASN A 565 35.73 -45.58 9.48
C ASN A 565 36.22 -46.86 8.76
N GLN A 566 37.48 -46.84 8.32
CA GLN A 566 38.09 -47.94 7.59
C GLN A 566 38.16 -49.25 8.39
N THR A 567 38.29 -49.17 9.72
CA THR A 567 38.33 -50.37 10.58
C THR A 567 36.99 -51.10 10.62
N LEU A 568 35.87 -50.37 10.65
CA LEU A 568 34.53 -50.97 10.58
C LEU A 568 34.24 -51.57 9.20
N LYS A 569 34.68 -50.91 8.11
CA LYS A 569 34.51 -51.43 6.74
C LYS A 569 35.16 -52.81 6.59
N LEU A 570 36.35 -52.99 7.16
CA LEU A 570 37.08 -54.26 7.13
C LEU A 570 36.52 -55.29 8.12
N ALA A 571 36.21 -54.90 9.36
CA ALA A 571 35.72 -55.82 10.39
C ALA A 571 34.43 -56.55 9.99
N TYR A 572 33.56 -55.89 9.23
CA TYR A 572 32.27 -56.43 8.79
C TYR A 572 32.21 -56.80 7.30
N ASN A 573 33.36 -56.83 6.60
CA ASN A 573 33.46 -57.16 5.18
C ASN A 573 32.48 -56.37 4.29
N LEU A 574 32.30 -55.08 4.57
CA LEU A 574 31.29 -54.24 3.91
C LEU A 574 31.43 -54.27 2.38
N LYS A 575 32.65 -54.29 1.86
CA LYS A 575 32.94 -54.37 0.43
C LYS A 575 32.36 -55.64 -0.21
N GLN A 576 32.63 -56.79 0.39
CA GLN A 576 32.14 -58.08 -0.12
C GLN A 576 30.61 -58.15 -0.04
N ARG A 577 30.01 -57.70 1.06
CA ARG A 577 28.55 -57.66 1.22
C ARG A 577 27.87 -56.75 0.19
N ILE A 578 28.45 -55.58 -0.12
CA ILE A 578 27.92 -54.70 -1.17
C ILE A 578 28.00 -55.39 -2.54
N GLN A 579 29.14 -56.03 -2.84
CA GLN A 579 29.34 -56.73 -4.09
C GLN A 579 28.33 -57.88 -4.28
N GLU A 580 28.14 -58.73 -3.25
CA GLU A 580 27.14 -59.81 -3.27
C GLU A 580 25.72 -59.26 -3.54
N ARG A 581 25.35 -58.13 -2.93
CA ARG A 581 24.03 -57.52 -3.16
C ARG A 581 23.88 -56.87 -4.53
N VAL A 582 24.95 -56.32 -5.10
CA VAL A 582 24.96 -55.82 -6.48
C VAL A 582 24.83 -56.97 -7.48
N GLU A 583 25.45 -58.12 -7.21
CA GLU A 583 25.36 -59.33 -8.06
C GLU A 583 23.99 -60.03 -7.96
N GLU A 584 23.36 -60.03 -6.78
CA GLU A 584 22.00 -60.57 -6.57
C GLU A 584 20.89 -59.73 -7.24
N CYS A 585 21.15 -58.43 -7.46
CA CYS A 585 20.23 -57.51 -8.13
C CYS A 585 19.94 -57.95 -9.58
N GLY A 586 18.92 -58.79 -9.76
CA GLY A 586 18.54 -59.31 -11.07
C GLY A 586 17.65 -60.55 -11.07
N SER A 587 17.55 -61.25 -9.93
CA SER A 587 16.80 -62.51 -9.81
C SER A 587 15.51 -62.34 -8.97
N GLY A 588 14.34 -62.24 -9.61
CA GLY A 588 13.07 -62.08 -8.88
C GLY A 588 11.91 -61.48 -9.68
N SER A 589 10.76 -61.28 -9.03
CA SER A 589 9.60 -60.57 -9.61
C SER A 589 9.86 -59.05 -9.69
N LYS A 590 9.18 -58.34 -10.60
CA LYS A 590 9.44 -56.91 -10.89
C LYS A 590 9.40 -56.00 -9.65
N ASN A 591 8.49 -56.26 -8.71
CA ASN A 591 8.38 -55.47 -7.47
C ASN A 591 9.52 -55.75 -6.48
N VAL A 592 9.97 -57.01 -6.39
CA VAL A 592 11.10 -57.38 -5.53
C VAL A 592 12.39 -56.76 -6.05
N LYS A 593 12.59 -56.77 -7.38
CA LYS A 593 13.73 -56.10 -8.04
C LYS A 593 13.81 -54.61 -7.71
N VAL A 594 12.69 -53.90 -7.80
CA VAL A 594 12.65 -52.46 -7.48
C VAL A 594 13.04 -52.18 -6.02
N ALA A 595 12.53 -52.98 -5.07
CA ALA A 595 12.85 -52.80 -3.65
C ALA A 595 14.33 -53.08 -3.35
N GLU A 596 14.88 -54.17 -3.88
CA GLU A 596 16.29 -54.54 -3.70
C GLU A 596 17.23 -53.50 -4.32
N THR A 597 16.96 -53.04 -5.54
CA THR A 597 17.79 -52.02 -6.19
C THR A 597 17.79 -50.71 -5.41
N LYS A 598 16.65 -50.30 -4.83
CA LYS A 598 16.57 -49.09 -3.98
C LYS A 598 17.46 -49.22 -2.74
N ASN A 599 17.43 -50.37 -2.06
CA ASN A 599 18.27 -50.61 -0.89
C ASN A 599 19.75 -50.55 -1.25
N VAL A 600 20.16 -51.22 -2.34
CA VAL A 600 21.56 -51.22 -2.79
C VAL A 600 22.05 -49.82 -3.16
N LEU A 601 21.23 -49.01 -3.84
CA LEU A 601 21.56 -47.62 -4.15
C LEU A 601 21.81 -46.79 -2.88
N LEU A 602 20.95 -46.92 -1.86
CA LEU A 602 21.12 -46.22 -0.59
C LEU A 602 22.40 -46.65 0.13
N VAL A 603 22.70 -47.96 0.15
CA VAL A 603 23.95 -48.50 0.74
C VAL A 603 25.17 -47.89 0.05
N ILE A 604 25.22 -47.92 -1.29
CA ILE A 604 26.35 -47.39 -2.06
C ILE A 604 26.52 -45.88 -1.83
N GLY A 605 25.42 -45.13 -1.84
CA GLY A 605 25.42 -43.68 -1.60
C GLY A 605 25.94 -43.29 -0.21
N MET A 606 25.74 -44.14 0.80
CA MET A 606 26.19 -43.89 2.17
C MET A 606 27.60 -44.45 2.47
N ALA A 607 28.03 -45.53 1.81
CA ALA A 607 29.26 -46.27 2.11
C ALA A 607 30.57 -45.53 1.76
N ASN A 608 30.51 -44.46 0.95
CA ASN A 608 31.66 -43.74 0.41
C ASN A 608 32.70 -44.70 -0.22
N MET A 609 32.26 -45.43 -1.26
CA MET A 609 33.07 -46.40 -2.00
C MET A 609 32.95 -46.14 -3.51
N PRO A 610 33.89 -45.38 -4.10
CA PRO A 610 33.80 -44.95 -5.50
C PRO A 610 33.71 -46.08 -6.53
N GLU A 611 34.24 -47.27 -6.20
CA GLU A 611 34.21 -48.46 -7.06
C GLU A 611 32.79 -48.89 -7.46
N TYR A 612 31.77 -48.56 -6.66
CA TYR A 612 30.38 -48.92 -6.90
C TYR A 612 29.53 -47.77 -7.48
N TYR A 613 30.11 -46.59 -7.73
CA TYR A 613 29.36 -45.43 -8.25
C TYR A 613 28.87 -45.60 -9.69
N SER A 614 29.49 -46.50 -10.47
CA SER A 614 28.96 -46.93 -11.78
C SER A 614 27.53 -47.46 -11.67
N PHE A 615 27.21 -48.20 -10.60
CA PHE A 615 25.87 -48.73 -10.37
C PHE A 615 24.84 -47.62 -10.15
N ILE A 616 25.23 -46.50 -9.53
CA ILE A 616 24.35 -45.32 -9.41
C ILE A 616 24.12 -44.69 -10.79
N PHE A 617 25.18 -44.55 -11.59
CA PHE A 617 25.07 -44.00 -12.95
C PHE A 617 24.12 -44.81 -13.85
N ASP A 618 24.25 -46.14 -13.81
CA ASP A 618 23.41 -47.04 -14.62
C ASP A 618 21.92 -46.93 -14.26
N ASN A 619 21.61 -46.67 -12.99
CA ASN A 619 20.24 -46.59 -12.49
C ASN A 619 19.56 -45.22 -12.64
N PHE A 620 20.27 -44.19 -13.13
CA PHE A 620 19.63 -42.92 -13.50
C PHE A 620 18.66 -43.05 -14.69
N SER A 621 18.85 -44.06 -15.53
CA SER A 621 18.02 -44.33 -16.72
C SER A 621 17.05 -45.51 -16.53
N ASN A 622 16.76 -45.89 -15.28
CA ASN A 622 15.90 -47.05 -14.98
C ASN A 622 14.42 -46.79 -15.34
N ASP A 623 13.72 -47.82 -15.82
CA ASP A 623 12.29 -47.77 -16.15
C ASP A 623 11.40 -47.45 -14.94
N ALA A 624 11.84 -47.87 -13.74
CA ALA A 624 11.14 -47.64 -12.50
C ALA A 624 11.46 -46.26 -11.94
N THR A 625 10.44 -45.39 -11.89
CA THR A 625 10.57 -44.03 -11.34
C THR A 625 11.14 -43.99 -9.93
N GLU A 626 10.68 -44.89 -9.05
CA GLU A 626 11.14 -44.92 -7.66
C GLU A 626 12.63 -45.24 -7.54
N VAL A 627 13.19 -46.00 -8.49
CA VAL A 627 14.61 -46.33 -8.53
C VAL A 627 15.41 -45.09 -8.93
N VAL A 628 14.95 -44.34 -9.94
CA VAL A 628 15.59 -43.08 -10.36
C VAL A 628 15.58 -42.05 -9.23
N GLU A 629 14.45 -41.90 -8.52
CA GLU A 629 14.35 -41.01 -7.35
C GLU A 629 15.37 -41.39 -6.26
N THR A 630 15.54 -42.69 -6.01
CA THR A 630 16.49 -43.22 -5.02
C THR A 630 17.94 -43.08 -5.48
N ALA A 631 18.21 -43.24 -6.78
CA ALA A 631 19.54 -43.02 -7.36
C ALA A 631 19.98 -41.55 -7.23
N ILE A 632 19.06 -40.59 -7.45
CA ILE A 632 19.30 -39.16 -7.23
C ILE A 632 19.62 -38.90 -5.76
N GLU A 633 18.87 -39.51 -4.85
CA GLU A 633 19.11 -39.39 -3.41
C GLU A 633 20.49 -39.94 -3.01
N ALA A 634 20.81 -41.16 -3.45
CA ALA A 634 22.09 -41.82 -3.22
C ALA A 634 23.28 -41.01 -3.76
N ALA A 635 23.15 -40.44 -4.95
CA ALA A 635 24.15 -39.55 -5.52
C ALA A 635 24.39 -38.31 -4.62
N GLY A 636 23.33 -37.68 -4.13
CA GLY A 636 23.44 -36.58 -3.17
C GLY A 636 24.09 -36.98 -1.84
N MET A 637 23.81 -38.19 -1.34
CA MET A 637 24.43 -38.70 -0.11
C MET A 637 25.94 -38.96 -0.28
N SER A 638 26.37 -39.40 -1.47
CA SER A 638 27.76 -39.71 -1.76
C SER A 638 28.68 -38.49 -1.69
N MET A 639 28.14 -37.29 -1.97
CA MET A 639 28.88 -36.03 -2.11
C MET A 639 30.00 -36.08 -3.16
N TYR A 640 29.92 -36.99 -4.13
CA TYR A 640 30.91 -37.13 -5.20
C TYR A 640 30.70 -36.07 -6.30
N GLU A 641 31.76 -35.38 -6.71
CA GLU A 641 31.68 -34.19 -7.58
C GLU A 641 31.17 -34.51 -9.00
N ASP A 642 31.49 -35.70 -9.55
CA ASP A 642 31.08 -36.05 -10.92
C ASP A 642 29.57 -36.29 -11.07
N PHE A 643 28.82 -36.44 -9.96
CA PHE A 643 27.36 -36.50 -10.01
C PHE A 643 26.72 -35.12 -10.20
N ILE A 644 27.42 -34.02 -9.91
CA ILE A 644 26.85 -32.66 -9.95
C ILE A 644 26.26 -32.32 -11.33
N PRO A 645 26.94 -32.54 -12.48
CA PRO A 645 26.36 -32.26 -13.79
C PRO A 645 25.08 -33.06 -14.08
N VAL A 646 25.03 -34.33 -13.65
CA VAL A 646 23.86 -35.20 -13.85
C VAL A 646 22.70 -34.74 -12.97
N LEU A 647 22.96 -34.41 -11.71
CA LEU A 647 21.97 -33.86 -10.79
C LEU A 647 21.39 -32.54 -11.30
N LEU A 648 22.22 -31.67 -11.89
CA LEU A 648 21.77 -30.43 -12.52
C LEU A 648 20.82 -30.67 -13.69
N ASN A 649 21.06 -31.69 -14.53
CA ASN A 649 20.16 -32.04 -15.63
C ASN A 649 18.77 -32.48 -15.13
N PHE A 650 18.68 -33.13 -13.95
CA PHE A 650 17.40 -33.50 -13.36
C PHE A 650 16.56 -32.31 -12.87
N LEU A 651 17.11 -31.10 -12.77
CA LEU A 651 16.35 -29.89 -12.41
C LEU A 651 15.32 -29.50 -13.48
N GLU A 652 15.59 -29.80 -14.75
CA GLU A 652 14.68 -29.51 -15.85
C GLU A 652 13.38 -30.33 -15.72
N ASN A 653 13.51 -31.60 -15.33
CA ASN A 653 12.37 -32.50 -15.17
C ASN A 653 11.57 -32.21 -13.90
N LYS A 654 10.32 -31.73 -14.07
CA LYS A 654 9.41 -31.40 -12.96
C LYS A 654 9.21 -32.55 -11.96
N LYS A 655 9.28 -33.81 -12.42
CA LYS A 655 9.10 -35.00 -11.58
C LYS A 655 10.23 -35.17 -10.58
N TYR A 656 11.47 -35.05 -11.04
CA TYR A 656 12.68 -35.32 -10.25
C TYR A 656 13.31 -34.07 -9.61
N ARG A 657 12.83 -32.88 -9.98
CA ARG A 657 13.38 -31.60 -9.51
C ARG A 657 13.48 -31.50 -8.00
N ARG A 658 12.46 -31.94 -7.26
CA ARG A 658 12.46 -31.85 -5.79
C ARG A 658 13.57 -32.71 -5.18
N ASN A 659 13.75 -33.92 -5.68
CA ASN A 659 14.80 -34.85 -5.25
C ASN A 659 16.19 -34.32 -5.61
N SER A 660 16.36 -33.79 -6.83
CA SER A 660 17.63 -33.18 -7.26
C SER A 660 18.01 -31.95 -6.41
N VAL A 661 17.05 -31.08 -6.09
CA VAL A 661 17.27 -29.93 -5.19
C VAL A 661 17.78 -30.40 -3.82
N ALA A 662 17.15 -31.42 -3.23
CA ALA A 662 17.58 -31.98 -1.95
C ALA A 662 18.96 -32.64 -2.04
N ALA A 663 19.23 -33.40 -3.11
CA ALA A 663 20.51 -34.04 -3.35
C ALA A 663 21.66 -33.03 -3.47
N LEU A 664 21.47 -31.94 -4.22
CA LEU A 664 22.46 -30.87 -4.36
C LEU A 664 22.71 -30.10 -3.04
N GLN A 665 21.68 -29.99 -2.18
CA GLN A 665 21.82 -29.33 -0.87
C GLN A 665 22.69 -30.14 0.10
N ASN A 666 22.72 -31.48 -0.04
CA ASN A 666 23.54 -32.35 0.81
C ASN A 666 25.05 -32.13 0.68
N TYR A 667 25.53 -31.52 -0.42
CA TYR A 667 26.95 -31.17 -0.61
C TYR A 667 27.45 -30.03 0.31
N GLY A 668 26.55 -29.40 1.08
CA GLY A 668 26.90 -28.36 2.05
C GLY A 668 27.20 -27.00 1.44
N MET A 669 27.69 -26.06 2.27
CA MET A 669 27.76 -24.63 1.91
C MET A 669 28.67 -24.32 0.72
N LYS A 670 29.73 -25.11 0.50
CA LYS A 670 30.65 -24.90 -0.65
C LYS A 670 29.92 -24.97 -1.99
N MET A 671 28.83 -25.73 -2.06
CA MET A 671 27.99 -25.87 -3.25
C MET A 671 27.40 -24.53 -3.72
N ILE A 672 27.16 -23.57 -2.82
CA ILE A 672 26.63 -22.24 -3.19
C ILE A 672 27.57 -21.57 -4.21
N SER A 673 28.88 -21.62 -3.97
CA SER A 673 29.88 -21.04 -4.87
C SER A 673 29.96 -21.77 -6.21
N VAL A 674 29.90 -23.10 -6.21
CA VAL A 674 29.88 -23.94 -7.42
C VAL A 674 28.67 -23.59 -8.28
N LEU A 675 27.47 -23.60 -7.70
CA LEU A 675 26.21 -23.27 -8.39
C LEU A 675 26.20 -21.84 -8.93
N THR A 676 26.76 -20.88 -8.19
CA THR A 676 26.86 -19.49 -8.64
C THR A 676 27.80 -19.39 -9.85
N ASN A 677 28.95 -20.06 -9.81
CA ASN A 677 29.88 -20.13 -10.93
C ASN A 677 29.29 -20.86 -12.15
N THR A 678 28.48 -21.90 -11.95
CA THR A 678 27.74 -22.58 -13.03
C THR A 678 26.88 -21.61 -13.81
N ILE A 679 26.17 -20.71 -13.12
CA ILE A 679 25.36 -19.68 -13.76
C ILE A 679 26.25 -18.63 -14.44
N LEU A 680 27.17 -18.01 -13.71
CA LEU A 680 27.97 -16.87 -14.20
C LEU A 680 28.81 -17.24 -15.43
N ASN A 681 29.38 -18.45 -15.46
CA ASN A 681 30.23 -18.92 -16.56
C ASN A 681 29.46 -19.73 -17.62
N ARG A 682 28.12 -19.82 -17.51
CA ARG A 682 27.26 -20.57 -18.46
C ARG A 682 27.73 -22.00 -18.70
N LEU A 683 28.05 -22.73 -17.63
CA LEU A 683 28.54 -24.12 -17.71
C LEU A 683 27.45 -25.14 -18.08
N THR A 684 26.17 -24.75 -17.98
CA THR A 684 25.01 -25.58 -18.31
C THR A 684 23.99 -24.82 -19.18
N THR A 685 22.94 -25.52 -19.63
CA THR A 685 21.86 -24.89 -20.40
C THR A 685 21.16 -23.80 -19.60
N LEU A 686 20.62 -22.80 -20.32
CA LEU A 686 19.97 -21.65 -19.70
C LEU A 686 18.68 -22.04 -18.96
N GLU A 687 18.01 -23.12 -19.36
CA GLU A 687 16.83 -23.65 -18.68
C GLU A 687 17.19 -24.21 -17.30
N ILE A 688 18.30 -24.95 -17.17
CA ILE A 688 18.82 -25.45 -15.90
C ILE A 688 19.23 -24.28 -15.00
N CYS A 689 19.97 -23.30 -15.53
CA CYS A 689 20.42 -22.12 -14.78
C CYS A 689 19.28 -21.36 -14.10
N ARG A 690 18.07 -21.35 -14.68
CA ARG A 690 16.88 -20.71 -14.08
C ARG A 690 16.37 -21.44 -12.84
N PHE A 691 16.62 -22.74 -12.69
CA PHE A 691 16.24 -23.51 -11.51
C PHE A 691 17.29 -23.49 -10.38
N VAL A 692 18.55 -23.17 -10.70
CA VAL A 692 19.65 -23.14 -9.72
C VAL A 692 19.40 -22.17 -8.54
N PRO A 693 18.83 -20.96 -8.69
CA PRO A 693 18.48 -20.09 -7.56
C PRO A 693 17.57 -20.77 -6.52
N MET A 694 16.70 -21.70 -6.95
CA MET A 694 15.86 -22.48 -6.04
C MET A 694 16.68 -23.43 -5.15
N VAL A 695 17.80 -23.97 -5.66
CA VAL A 695 18.73 -24.80 -4.90
C VAL A 695 19.47 -23.94 -3.87
N ILE A 696 20.03 -22.80 -4.31
CA ILE A 696 20.76 -21.84 -3.46
C ILE A 696 19.86 -21.34 -2.31
N LYS A 697 18.56 -21.16 -2.58
CA LYS A 697 17.57 -20.75 -1.56
C LYS A 697 17.59 -21.65 -0.32
N GLY A 698 17.64 -22.97 -0.51
CA GLY A 698 17.44 -23.91 0.60
C GLY A 698 18.57 -23.95 1.63
N PHE A 699 19.72 -23.34 1.34
CA PHE A 699 20.80 -23.20 2.32
C PHE A 699 20.51 -22.15 3.41
N ASN A 700 19.55 -21.23 3.19
CA ASN A 700 19.11 -20.22 4.16
C ASN A 700 20.25 -19.46 4.87
N SER A 701 21.33 -19.14 4.14
CA SER A 701 22.56 -18.58 4.71
C SER A 701 22.84 -17.16 4.22
N GLN A 702 23.71 -16.43 4.95
CA GLN A 702 24.15 -15.10 4.52
C GLN A 702 24.95 -15.14 3.21
N GLU A 703 25.63 -16.26 2.94
CA GLU A 703 26.35 -16.51 1.68
C GLU A 703 25.37 -16.71 0.52
N ALA A 704 24.31 -17.49 0.71
CA ALA A 704 23.23 -17.64 -0.27
C ALA A 704 22.62 -16.28 -0.64
N VAL A 705 22.37 -15.40 0.33
CA VAL A 705 21.89 -14.03 0.08
C VAL A 705 22.88 -13.21 -0.75
N ARG A 706 24.19 -13.32 -0.48
CA ARG A 706 25.23 -12.59 -1.23
C ARG A 706 25.29 -13.04 -2.68
N CYS A 707 25.33 -14.36 -2.91
CA CYS A 707 25.38 -14.93 -4.26
C CYS A 707 24.09 -14.65 -5.04
N LEU A 708 22.91 -14.80 -4.43
CA LEU A 708 21.65 -14.45 -5.11
C LEU A 708 21.55 -12.97 -5.46
N LEU A 709 22.11 -12.06 -4.64
CA LEU A 709 22.19 -10.63 -4.98
C LEU A 709 23.14 -10.34 -6.14
N GLU A 710 24.19 -11.15 -6.31
CA GLU A 710 25.13 -11.06 -7.45
C GLU A 710 24.47 -11.51 -8.75
N LEU A 711 23.68 -12.58 -8.70
CA LEU A 711 22.89 -13.10 -9.83
C LEU A 711 21.82 -12.12 -10.33
N LEU A 712 21.48 -11.06 -9.58
CA LEU A 712 20.56 -10.01 -10.05
C LEU A 712 21.13 -9.18 -11.21
N ASN A 713 22.44 -9.20 -11.41
CA ASN A 713 23.09 -8.50 -12.52
C ASN A 713 23.09 -9.33 -13.82
N ASP A 714 22.69 -10.61 -13.76
CA ASP A 714 22.72 -11.53 -14.90
C ASP A 714 21.92 -10.98 -16.08
N PRO A 715 22.36 -11.12 -17.34
CA PRO A 715 21.60 -10.63 -18.50
C PRO A 715 20.24 -11.32 -18.71
N ASP A 716 20.03 -12.54 -18.23
CA ASP A 716 18.77 -13.29 -18.36
C ASP A 716 17.76 -12.87 -17.29
N LEU A 717 16.61 -12.36 -17.72
CA LEU A 717 15.55 -11.90 -16.83
C LEU A 717 14.87 -13.04 -16.05
N GLY A 718 14.94 -14.28 -16.55
CA GLY A 718 14.43 -15.45 -15.86
C GLY A 718 15.27 -15.77 -14.62
N ILE A 719 16.60 -15.79 -14.77
CA ILE A 719 17.54 -15.97 -13.65
C ILE A 719 17.37 -14.86 -12.61
N ARG A 720 17.22 -13.60 -13.05
CA ARG A 720 16.92 -12.49 -12.13
C ARG A 720 15.63 -12.72 -11.36
N LEU A 721 14.54 -13.08 -12.04
CA LEU A 721 13.24 -13.29 -11.40
C LEU A 721 13.30 -14.42 -10.35
N GLU A 722 13.90 -15.55 -10.69
CA GLU A 722 14.04 -16.68 -9.76
C GLU A 722 14.97 -16.36 -8.58
N SER A 723 16.03 -15.58 -8.82
CA SER A 723 16.89 -15.08 -7.74
C SER A 723 16.16 -14.11 -6.80
N ILE A 724 15.31 -13.24 -7.34
CA ILE A 724 14.45 -12.33 -6.55
C ILE A 724 13.41 -13.12 -5.74
N ARG A 725 12.79 -14.14 -6.35
CA ARG A 725 11.85 -15.04 -5.66
C ARG A 725 12.53 -15.74 -4.49
N ALA A 726 13.72 -16.30 -4.71
CA ALA A 726 14.53 -16.92 -3.67
C ALA A 726 14.88 -15.94 -2.53
N LEU A 727 15.36 -14.74 -2.86
CA LEU A 727 15.67 -13.70 -1.87
C LEU A 727 14.46 -13.26 -1.06
N SER A 728 13.30 -13.11 -1.72
CA SER A 728 12.05 -12.73 -1.06
C SER A 728 11.59 -13.80 -0.06
N GLU A 729 11.70 -15.08 -0.43
CA GLU A 729 11.34 -16.19 0.47
C GLU A 729 12.32 -16.34 1.64
N ILE A 730 13.63 -16.18 1.41
CA ILE A 730 14.64 -16.12 2.48
C ILE A 730 14.30 -14.97 3.44
N ARG A 731 14.00 -13.77 2.93
CA ARG A 731 13.67 -12.61 3.77
C ARG A 731 12.43 -12.85 4.63
N ARG A 732 11.46 -13.62 4.11
CA ARG A 732 10.20 -13.95 4.80
C ARG A 732 10.42 -14.94 5.94
N ASN A 733 11.23 -15.97 5.72
CA ASN A 733 11.47 -17.05 6.69
C ASN A 733 12.60 -16.71 7.67
N HIS A 734 13.57 -15.89 7.25
CA HIS A 734 14.80 -15.53 7.97
C HIS A 734 15.01 -14.00 7.99
N PRO A 735 14.17 -13.23 8.72
CA PRO A 735 14.24 -11.77 8.77
C PRO A 735 15.55 -11.21 9.37
N GLU A 736 16.29 -12.03 10.13
CA GLU A 736 17.58 -11.75 10.75
C GLU A 736 18.72 -11.57 9.75
N LEU A 737 18.61 -12.15 8.54
CA LEU A 737 19.64 -12.05 7.51
C LEU A 737 19.73 -10.63 6.94
N LYS A 738 20.95 -10.21 6.60
CA LYS A 738 21.25 -8.84 6.16
C LYS A 738 21.20 -8.72 4.63
N PHE A 739 20.43 -7.74 4.16
CA PHE A 739 20.29 -7.39 2.74
C PHE A 739 20.91 -6.01 2.50
N ASN A 740 21.77 -5.89 1.48
CA ASN A 740 22.42 -4.62 1.17
C ASN A 740 21.39 -3.65 0.56
N ARG A 741 20.95 -2.71 1.40
CA ARG A 741 19.93 -1.71 1.06
C ARG A 741 20.27 -0.88 -0.18
N TYR A 742 21.53 -0.49 -0.36
CA TYR A 742 21.94 0.37 -1.48
C TYR A 742 21.94 -0.40 -2.80
N LYS A 743 22.47 -1.63 -2.80
CA LYS A 743 22.42 -2.51 -3.97
C LYS A 743 20.99 -2.81 -4.39
N VAL A 744 20.10 -3.13 -3.45
CA VAL A 744 18.68 -3.39 -3.74
C VAL A 744 18.01 -2.17 -4.39
N VAL A 745 18.25 -0.95 -3.87
CA VAL A 745 17.67 0.27 -4.46
C VAL A 745 18.19 0.52 -5.87
N ALA A 746 19.49 0.34 -6.11
CA ALA A 746 20.06 0.48 -7.46
C ALA A 746 19.40 -0.47 -8.46
N ILE A 747 19.22 -1.74 -8.09
CA ILE A 747 18.57 -2.75 -8.94
C ILE A 747 17.09 -2.43 -9.15
N ILE A 748 16.37 -1.93 -8.15
CA ILE A 748 14.98 -1.48 -8.32
C ILE A 748 14.89 -0.39 -9.39
N LEU A 749 15.80 0.59 -9.35
CA LEU A 749 15.81 1.67 -10.34
C LEU A 749 16.14 1.17 -11.75
N GLU A 750 17.03 0.18 -11.88
CA GLU A 750 17.30 -0.47 -13.17
C GLU A 750 16.09 -1.24 -13.71
N GLU A 751 15.42 -2.01 -12.86
CA GLU A 751 14.19 -2.73 -13.25
C GLU A 751 13.06 -1.76 -13.60
N CYS A 752 12.93 -0.62 -12.91
CA CYS A 752 11.99 0.44 -13.28
C CYS A 752 12.28 1.01 -14.67
N LYS A 753 13.56 1.30 -14.97
CA LYS A 753 13.98 1.77 -16.30
C LYS A 753 13.65 0.74 -17.38
N LEU A 754 13.91 -0.54 -17.11
CA LEU A 754 13.62 -1.64 -18.04
C LEU A 754 12.11 -1.79 -18.28
N HIS A 755 11.31 -1.72 -17.22
CA HIS A 755 9.86 -1.80 -17.29
C HIS A 755 9.29 -0.63 -18.10
N HIS A 756 9.71 0.61 -17.81
CA HIS A 756 9.27 1.79 -18.57
C HIS A 756 9.63 1.69 -20.06
N LYS A 757 10.84 1.25 -20.41
CA LYS A 757 11.24 1.01 -21.82
C LYS A 757 10.32 -0.02 -22.50
N THR A 758 9.98 -1.10 -21.80
CA THR A 758 9.08 -2.14 -22.33
C THR A 758 7.66 -1.61 -22.52
N LEU A 759 7.19 -0.78 -21.58
CA LEU A 759 5.87 -0.15 -21.62
C LEU A 759 5.78 0.83 -22.79
N SER A 760 6.80 1.67 -22.98
CA SER A 760 6.90 2.56 -24.13
C SER A 760 6.89 1.79 -25.46
N ALA A 761 7.62 0.67 -25.55
CA ALA A 761 7.63 -0.18 -26.74
C ALA A 761 6.24 -0.75 -27.04
N MET A 762 5.52 -1.23 -26.02
CA MET A 762 4.14 -1.72 -26.15
C MET A 762 3.20 -0.61 -26.63
N HIS A 763 3.26 0.58 -26.02
CA HIS A 763 2.46 1.74 -26.45
C HIS A 763 2.73 2.13 -27.90
N THR A 764 4.00 2.16 -28.34
CA THR A 764 4.35 2.42 -29.74
C THR A 764 3.64 1.42 -30.67
N GLN A 765 3.68 0.12 -30.34
CA GLN A 765 3.04 -0.91 -31.17
C GLN A 765 1.51 -0.81 -31.18
N ILE A 766 0.88 -0.48 -30.04
CA ILE A 766 -0.58 -0.23 -29.95
C ILE A 766 -0.98 0.97 -30.80
N ILE A 767 -0.26 2.10 -30.68
CA ILE A 767 -0.53 3.33 -31.42
C ILE A 767 -0.42 3.09 -32.94
N ILE A 768 0.60 2.34 -33.38
CA ILE A 768 0.80 2.01 -34.78
C ILE A 768 -0.31 1.10 -35.30
N SER A 769 -0.63 0.03 -34.56
CA SER A 769 -1.76 -0.87 -34.88
C SER A 769 -3.06 -0.08 -35.06
N TYR A 770 -3.33 0.88 -34.19
CA TYR A 770 -4.52 1.73 -34.25
C TYR A 770 -4.49 2.72 -35.43
N ARG A 771 -3.38 3.44 -35.64
CA ARG A 771 -3.22 4.38 -36.78
C ARG A 771 -3.40 3.67 -38.12
N ASN A 772 -2.83 2.48 -38.22
CA ASN A 772 -2.93 1.62 -39.39
C ASN A 772 -4.38 1.21 -39.70
N ARG A 773 -5.24 1.02 -38.68
CA ARG A 773 -6.68 0.77 -38.86
C ARG A 773 -7.48 1.98 -39.34
N LYS A 774 -7.10 3.21 -38.95
CA LYS A 774 -7.89 4.44 -39.21
C LYS A 774 -7.43 5.28 -40.40
N LYS A 775 -6.14 5.23 -40.78
CA LYS A 775 -5.53 6.22 -41.72
C LYS A 775 -4.92 5.66 -43.00
N SER A 776 -4.63 4.36 -43.11
CA SER A 776 -3.89 3.83 -44.26
C SER A 776 -4.83 3.17 -45.27
N GLN A 777 -4.77 3.61 -46.53
CA GLN A 777 -5.34 2.91 -47.69
C GLN A 777 -4.55 1.61 -48.04
N LYS A 778 -3.51 1.24 -47.27
CA LYS A 778 -2.78 -0.02 -47.44
C LYS A 778 -3.53 -1.18 -46.78
N GLU A 779 -3.85 -2.21 -47.54
CA GLU A 779 -4.27 -3.51 -47.02
C GLU A 779 -3.13 -4.14 -46.23
N ILE A 780 -3.23 -4.11 -44.90
CA ILE A 780 -2.31 -4.82 -44.01
C ILE A 780 -2.71 -6.30 -44.01
N THR A 781 -1.76 -7.16 -44.34
CA THR A 781 -1.96 -8.62 -44.35
C THR A 781 -2.32 -9.16 -42.97
N GLU A 782 -3.13 -10.21 -42.93
CA GLU A 782 -3.48 -10.92 -41.69
C GLU A 782 -2.24 -11.40 -40.93
N ALA A 783 -1.23 -11.90 -41.67
CA ALA A 783 0.05 -12.33 -41.12
C ALA A 783 0.84 -11.21 -40.39
N GLU A 784 0.80 -9.96 -40.86
CA GLU A 784 1.43 -8.83 -40.14
C GLU A 784 0.67 -8.52 -38.83
N ARG A 785 -0.66 -8.66 -38.84
CA ARG A 785 -1.47 -8.45 -37.62
C ARG A 785 -1.14 -9.51 -36.58
N ASP A 786 -1.10 -10.78 -36.97
CA ASP A 786 -0.79 -11.89 -36.07
C ASP A 786 0.63 -11.80 -35.51
N ALA A 787 1.60 -11.40 -36.34
CA ALA A 787 2.97 -11.13 -35.90
C ALA A 787 3.03 -10.00 -34.86
N ARG A 788 2.26 -8.92 -35.06
CA ARG A 788 2.22 -7.79 -34.12
C ARG A 788 1.49 -8.16 -32.82
N THR A 789 0.41 -8.93 -32.89
CA THR A 789 -0.29 -9.47 -31.71
C THR A 789 0.65 -10.35 -30.89
N SER A 790 1.40 -11.25 -31.54
CA SER A 790 2.39 -12.10 -30.89
C SER A 790 3.48 -11.30 -30.17
N LEU A 791 3.95 -10.20 -30.77
CA LEU A 791 4.91 -9.29 -30.13
C LEU A 791 4.29 -8.58 -28.91
N LEU A 792 3.04 -8.13 -29.00
CA LEU A 792 2.33 -7.49 -27.89
C LEU A 792 2.14 -8.44 -26.71
N GLU A 793 1.75 -9.69 -26.95
CA GLU A 793 1.62 -10.72 -25.89
C GLU A 793 2.95 -10.98 -25.17
N LEU A 794 4.07 -10.99 -25.91
CA LEU A 794 5.40 -11.15 -25.31
C LEU A 794 5.80 -9.93 -24.47
N LEU A 795 5.48 -8.72 -24.94
CA LEU A 795 5.74 -7.48 -24.19
C LEU A 795 4.89 -7.41 -22.92
N GLU A 796 3.62 -7.80 -22.98
CA GLU A 796 2.71 -7.87 -21.84
C GLU A 796 3.22 -8.84 -20.77
N ARG A 797 3.55 -10.08 -21.16
CA ARG A 797 4.18 -11.05 -20.23
C ARG A 797 5.47 -10.52 -19.60
N ARG A 798 6.25 -9.74 -20.35
CA ARG A 798 7.49 -9.13 -19.84
C ARG A 798 7.21 -7.98 -18.87
N LEU A 799 6.16 -7.20 -19.09
CA LEU A 799 5.69 -6.16 -18.18
C LEU A 799 5.20 -6.75 -16.87
N ASP A 800 4.36 -7.79 -16.92
CA ASP A 800 3.85 -8.49 -15.75
C ASP A 800 4.98 -9.03 -14.87
N ALA A 801 5.93 -9.74 -15.49
CA ALA A 801 7.12 -10.24 -14.82
C ALA A 801 8.01 -9.10 -14.28
N GLY A 802 8.08 -7.97 -15.00
CA GLY A 802 8.80 -6.78 -14.56
C GLY A 802 8.17 -6.14 -13.32
N LEU A 803 6.85 -6.05 -13.29
CA LEU A 803 6.10 -5.53 -12.15
C LEU A 803 6.30 -6.47 -10.93
N GLU A 804 6.23 -7.79 -11.13
CA GLU A 804 6.55 -8.77 -10.08
C GLU A 804 7.97 -8.58 -9.51
N ARG A 805 9.00 -8.43 -10.38
CA ARG A 805 10.39 -8.20 -9.96
C ARG A 805 10.52 -6.93 -9.11
N ILE A 806 9.94 -5.82 -9.57
CA ILE A 806 9.97 -4.54 -8.86
C ILE A 806 9.34 -4.69 -7.45
N PHE A 807 8.16 -5.30 -7.35
CA PHE A 807 7.45 -5.43 -6.07
C PHE A 807 8.14 -6.41 -5.12
N LYS A 808 8.68 -7.53 -5.60
CA LYS A 808 9.46 -8.43 -4.73
C LYS A 808 10.75 -7.76 -4.22
N LEU A 809 11.43 -6.98 -5.06
CA LEU A 809 12.60 -6.18 -4.64
C LEU A 809 12.22 -5.09 -3.62
N LEU A 810 11.09 -4.41 -3.81
CA LEU A 810 10.54 -3.48 -2.81
C LEU A 810 10.28 -4.19 -1.48
N GLY A 811 9.82 -5.44 -1.51
CA GLY A 811 9.65 -6.29 -0.33
C GLY A 811 10.96 -6.58 0.42
N LEU A 812 12.13 -6.49 -0.23
CA LEU A 812 13.43 -6.59 0.45
C LEU A 812 13.82 -5.29 1.18
N ARG A 813 13.27 -4.15 0.75
CA ARG A 813 13.54 -2.81 1.32
C ARG A 813 12.52 -2.40 2.38
N TYR A 814 11.25 -2.63 2.10
CA TYR A 814 10.11 -2.28 2.94
C TYR A 814 9.53 -3.53 3.62
N ARG A 815 8.43 -3.40 4.35
CA ARG A 815 7.75 -4.56 4.94
C ARG A 815 7.08 -5.35 3.83
N GLN A 816 7.46 -6.62 3.65
CA GLN A 816 6.95 -7.50 2.58
C GLN A 816 5.43 -7.50 2.51
N LYS A 817 4.75 -7.71 3.65
CA LYS A 817 3.28 -7.73 3.69
C LYS A 817 2.65 -6.43 3.19
N ASP A 818 3.25 -5.27 3.46
CA ASP A 818 2.72 -3.98 3.01
C ASP A 818 2.85 -3.83 1.49
N VAL A 819 3.97 -4.27 0.93
CA VAL A 819 4.24 -4.25 -0.52
C VAL A 819 3.37 -5.26 -1.27
N GLU A 820 3.12 -6.43 -0.70
CA GLU A 820 2.23 -7.46 -1.27
C GLU A 820 0.79 -6.95 -1.43
N ILE A 821 0.23 -6.32 -0.39
CA ILE A 821 -1.15 -5.78 -0.44
C ILE A 821 -1.23 -4.66 -1.50
N ALA A 822 -0.19 -3.84 -1.64
CA ALA A 822 -0.12 -2.82 -2.67
C ALA A 822 -0.07 -3.42 -4.09
N TYR A 823 0.72 -4.47 -4.28
CA TYR A 823 0.81 -5.19 -5.54
C TYR A 823 -0.53 -5.82 -5.93
N GLU A 824 -1.18 -6.51 -5.00
CA GLU A 824 -2.49 -7.13 -5.22
C GLU A 824 -3.58 -6.08 -5.49
N GLY A 825 -3.54 -4.94 -4.80
CA GLY A 825 -4.44 -3.82 -5.02
C GLY A 825 -4.32 -3.21 -6.43
N LEU A 826 -3.10 -3.16 -6.99
CA LEU A 826 -2.86 -2.71 -8.36
C LEU A 826 -3.37 -3.71 -9.41
N LEU A 827 -3.22 -5.02 -9.15
CA LEU A 827 -3.73 -6.08 -10.02
C LEU A 827 -5.25 -6.25 -9.93
N SER A 828 -5.91 -5.53 -9.02
CA SER A 828 -7.36 -5.59 -8.87
C SER A 828 -8.08 -4.93 -10.05
N GLU A 829 -9.18 -5.53 -10.51
CA GLU A 829 -10.07 -4.95 -11.54
C GLU A 829 -10.87 -3.74 -11.02
N LYS A 830 -10.92 -3.54 -9.70
CA LYS A 830 -11.65 -2.43 -9.09
C LYS A 830 -10.80 -1.16 -9.15
N GLN A 831 -11.25 -0.15 -9.90
CA GLN A 831 -10.62 1.18 -9.96
C GLN A 831 -10.38 1.81 -8.58
N GLU A 832 -11.25 1.54 -7.60
CA GLU A 832 -11.07 2.03 -6.23
C GLU A 832 -9.88 1.35 -5.51
N ALA A 833 -9.69 0.04 -5.72
CA ALA A 833 -8.56 -0.69 -5.16
C ALA A 833 -7.23 -0.25 -5.81
N GLN A 834 -7.22 -0.02 -7.13
CA GLN A 834 -6.06 0.51 -7.85
C GLN A 834 -5.67 1.90 -7.36
N ALA A 835 -6.64 2.81 -7.25
CA ALA A 835 -6.39 4.17 -6.74
C ALA A 835 -5.85 4.16 -5.30
N ASN A 836 -6.43 3.32 -4.44
CA ASN A 836 -5.96 3.17 -3.06
C ASN A 836 -4.55 2.55 -3.02
N ALA A 837 -4.24 1.59 -3.89
CA ALA A 837 -2.90 1.01 -3.96
C ALA A 837 -1.83 2.02 -4.40
N ILE A 838 -2.14 2.89 -5.37
CA ILE A 838 -1.26 3.99 -5.80
C ILE A 838 -1.02 4.96 -4.65
N GLU A 839 -2.07 5.38 -3.94
CA GLU A 839 -1.94 6.29 -2.79
C GLU A 839 -1.18 5.63 -1.63
N PHE A 840 -1.36 4.33 -1.42
CA PHE A 840 -0.57 3.60 -0.42
C PHE A 840 0.91 3.63 -0.76
N LEU A 841 1.25 3.38 -2.02
CA LEU A 841 2.63 3.42 -2.51
C LEU A 841 3.20 4.84 -2.43
N ASP A 842 2.40 5.87 -2.71
CA ASP A 842 2.80 7.27 -2.56
C ASP A 842 3.23 7.62 -1.14
N ASN A 843 2.56 7.01 -0.16
CA ASN A 843 2.84 7.17 1.27
C ASN A 843 3.94 6.23 1.78
N LEU A 844 4.16 5.08 1.14
CA LEU A 844 5.18 4.07 1.51
C LEU A 844 6.56 4.43 0.95
N LEU A 845 6.61 4.91 -0.29
CA LEU A 845 7.84 5.21 -1.03
C LEU A 845 8.39 6.59 -0.63
N THR A 846 9.72 6.71 -0.61
CA THR A 846 10.41 7.97 -0.25
C THR A 846 11.51 8.30 -1.26
N GLY A 847 11.78 9.60 -1.47
CA GLY A 847 12.92 10.08 -2.27
C GLY A 847 12.82 9.71 -3.76
N ASP A 848 13.93 9.24 -4.33
CA ASP A 848 14.03 8.95 -5.77
C ASP A 848 13.17 7.75 -6.20
N LEU A 849 13.01 6.74 -5.34
CA LEU A 849 12.13 5.60 -5.63
C LEU A 849 10.69 6.06 -5.89
N LYS A 850 10.19 7.01 -5.09
CA LYS A 850 8.85 7.60 -5.26
C LYS A 850 8.73 8.30 -6.61
N ARG A 851 9.73 9.11 -6.97
CA ARG A 851 9.76 9.89 -8.23
C ARG A 851 9.85 9.03 -9.47
N THR A 852 10.52 7.88 -9.41
CA THR A 852 10.69 7.00 -10.58
C THR A 852 9.57 5.97 -10.70
N LEU A 853 9.10 5.40 -9.60
CA LEU A 853 8.16 4.29 -9.64
C LEU A 853 6.69 4.73 -9.78
N LEU A 854 6.27 5.81 -9.11
CA LEU A 854 4.86 6.23 -9.18
C LEU A 854 4.38 6.57 -10.59
N PRO A 855 5.13 7.33 -11.42
CA PRO A 855 4.69 7.62 -12.78
C PRO A 855 4.47 6.35 -13.60
N ILE A 856 5.32 5.33 -13.41
CA ILE A 856 5.22 4.04 -14.10
C ILE A 856 3.96 3.29 -13.66
N ILE A 857 3.66 3.30 -12.36
CA ILE A 857 2.47 2.63 -11.81
C ILE A 857 1.18 3.35 -12.23
N GLU A 858 1.18 4.69 -12.22
CA GLU A 858 0.04 5.48 -12.71
C GLU A 858 -0.21 5.25 -14.20
N GLU A 859 0.86 5.15 -15.01
CA GLU A 859 0.78 4.87 -16.45
C GLU A 859 0.26 3.46 -16.74
N THR A 860 0.67 2.46 -15.95
CA THR A 860 0.17 1.08 -16.07
C THR A 860 -1.26 0.89 -15.57
N ALA A 861 -1.70 1.67 -14.57
CA ALA A 861 -3.08 1.66 -14.08
C ALA A 861 -4.07 2.39 -15.00
N LEU A 862 -3.58 3.21 -15.93
CA LEU A 862 -4.43 3.85 -16.94
C LEU A 862 -4.84 2.81 -17.98
N ASP A 863 -6.15 2.62 -18.14
CA ASP A 863 -6.73 1.71 -19.13
C ASP A 863 -6.37 2.18 -20.56
N VAL A 864 -5.33 1.57 -21.13
CA VAL A 864 -4.71 1.90 -22.42
C VAL A 864 -5.68 1.70 -23.60
N SER A 865 -6.81 1.03 -23.37
CA SER A 865 -7.88 0.83 -24.35
C SER A 865 -8.70 2.10 -24.65
N SER A 866 -8.59 3.14 -23.81
CA SER A 866 -9.43 4.34 -23.92
C SER A 866 -8.86 5.38 -24.90
N GLU A 867 -9.68 5.77 -25.89
CA GLU A 867 -9.34 6.73 -26.97
C GLU A 867 -8.86 8.09 -26.43
N GLU A 868 -9.34 8.50 -25.24
CA GLU A 868 -8.96 9.74 -24.54
C GLU A 868 -7.53 9.70 -23.97
N VAL A 869 -7.02 8.53 -23.57
CA VAL A 869 -5.66 8.38 -22.99
C VAL A 869 -4.61 8.37 -24.10
N LEU A 870 -4.88 7.73 -25.25
CA LEU A 870 -4.03 7.76 -26.44
C LEU A 870 -3.78 9.18 -26.97
N HIS A 871 -4.72 10.11 -26.76
CA HIS A 871 -4.56 11.53 -27.11
C HIS A 871 -3.75 12.35 -26.09
N LYS A 872 -3.61 11.86 -24.84
CA LYS A 872 -2.82 12.48 -23.77
C LYS A 872 -1.33 12.09 -23.81
N ILE A 873 -1.00 10.91 -24.35
CA ILE A 873 0.38 10.46 -24.61
C ILE A 873 0.96 11.26 -25.79
N LYS A 874 1.22 12.56 -25.58
CA LYS A 874 1.56 13.48 -26.69
C LYS A 874 3.04 13.76 -26.88
N HIS A 875 3.91 13.41 -25.93
CA HIS A 875 5.34 13.67 -26.04
C HIS A 875 6.10 12.55 -25.36
N THR A 876 7.12 11.98 -26.04
CA THR A 876 8.03 10.87 -25.64
C THR A 876 7.67 9.43 -26.03
N VAL A 877 6.94 9.18 -27.12
CA VAL A 877 6.82 7.81 -27.66
C VAL A 877 7.93 7.57 -28.70
N PRO A 878 8.80 6.55 -28.55
CA PRO A 878 9.83 6.25 -29.52
C PRO A 878 9.22 5.83 -30.86
N THR A 879 9.93 6.13 -31.95
CA THR A 879 9.54 5.67 -33.29
C THR A 879 9.56 4.15 -33.37
N GLU A 880 8.85 3.56 -34.35
CA GLU A 880 8.86 2.10 -34.55
C GLU A 880 10.28 1.56 -34.77
N MET A 881 11.13 2.34 -35.46
CA MET A 881 12.53 2.01 -35.68
C MET A 881 13.33 1.96 -34.37
N GLU A 882 13.20 3.00 -33.54
CA GLU A 882 13.84 3.06 -32.22
C GLU A 882 13.34 1.92 -31.32
N CYS A 883 12.05 1.61 -31.37
CA CYS A 883 11.46 0.49 -30.65
C CYS A 883 12.07 -0.86 -31.08
N PHE A 884 12.16 -1.14 -32.38
CA PHE A 884 12.79 -2.38 -32.86
C PHE A 884 14.27 -2.44 -32.54
N LYS A 885 15.01 -1.32 -32.65
CA LYS A 885 16.41 -1.24 -32.24
C LYS A 885 16.58 -1.58 -30.76
N LEU A 886 15.78 -0.96 -29.88
CA LEU A 886 15.78 -1.23 -28.44
C LEU A 886 15.46 -2.69 -28.10
N LEU A 887 14.50 -3.30 -28.79
CA LEU A 887 14.11 -4.70 -28.56
C LEU A 887 15.15 -5.69 -29.08
N LEU A 888 15.79 -5.40 -30.22
CA LEU A 888 16.85 -6.23 -30.81
C LEU A 888 18.16 -6.17 -30.02
N GLU A 889 18.50 -5.00 -29.46
CA GLU A 889 19.65 -4.81 -28.57
C GLU A 889 19.47 -5.48 -27.19
N GLY A 890 18.23 -5.78 -26.78
CA GLY A 890 17.94 -6.46 -25.52
C GLY A 890 18.50 -7.89 -25.45
N ASN A 891 18.47 -8.54 -24.29
CA ASN A 891 18.99 -9.91 -24.13
C ASN A 891 17.94 -11.03 -24.31
N ASP A 892 16.71 -10.68 -24.67
CA ASP A 892 15.60 -11.63 -24.79
C ASP A 892 15.48 -12.16 -26.22
N LEU A 893 15.97 -13.39 -26.44
CA LEU A 893 15.94 -14.07 -27.73
C LEU A 893 14.52 -14.13 -28.31
N LYS A 894 13.48 -14.39 -27.50
CA LYS A 894 12.10 -14.52 -28.00
C LYS A 894 11.58 -13.20 -28.56
N LEU A 895 11.87 -12.10 -27.89
CA LEU A 895 11.51 -10.77 -28.39
C LEU A 895 12.28 -10.40 -29.66
N LYS A 896 13.58 -10.74 -29.76
CA LYS A 896 14.33 -10.53 -31.01
C LYS A 896 13.71 -11.27 -32.17
N LEU A 897 13.38 -12.54 -31.99
CA LEU A 897 12.75 -13.38 -33.01
C LEU A 897 11.37 -12.84 -33.39
N ALA A 898 10.56 -12.39 -32.43
CA ALA A 898 9.25 -11.78 -32.70
C ALA A 898 9.36 -10.47 -33.49
N VAL A 899 10.37 -9.63 -33.19
CA VAL A 899 10.64 -8.40 -33.96
C VAL A 899 11.06 -8.73 -35.39
N LEU A 900 12.00 -9.67 -35.58
CA LEU A 900 12.43 -10.08 -36.92
C LEU A 900 11.27 -10.72 -37.72
N TYR A 901 10.42 -11.50 -37.06
CA TYR A 901 9.22 -12.08 -37.65
C TYR A 901 8.19 -11.01 -38.07
N LEU A 902 8.01 -9.96 -37.26
CA LEU A 902 7.17 -8.82 -37.62
C LEU A 902 7.76 -8.03 -38.80
N ILE A 903 9.07 -7.77 -38.80
CA ILE A 903 9.76 -7.06 -39.90
C ILE A 903 9.63 -7.84 -41.23
N LYS A 904 9.75 -9.17 -41.19
CA LYS A 904 9.56 -10.06 -42.35
C LYS A 904 8.20 -9.84 -43.03
N HIS A 905 7.13 -9.66 -42.25
CA HIS A 905 5.78 -9.46 -42.78
C HIS A 905 5.47 -8.00 -43.14
N GLN A 906 6.14 -7.03 -42.51
CA GLN A 906 6.03 -5.61 -42.88
C GLN A 906 6.68 -5.27 -44.22
N LYS A 907 7.70 -6.03 -44.64
CA LYS A 907 8.43 -5.86 -45.92
C LYS A 907 8.90 -4.43 -46.21
N SER A 908 9.28 -3.67 -45.17
CA SER A 908 9.65 -2.27 -45.33
C SER A 908 11.17 -2.10 -45.34
N GLU A 909 11.71 -1.58 -46.44
CA GLU A 909 13.16 -1.39 -46.65
C GLU A 909 13.83 -0.54 -45.57
N LYS A 910 13.07 0.32 -44.88
CA LYS A 910 13.60 1.15 -43.78
C LYS A 910 14.32 0.32 -42.71
N TYR A 911 13.96 -0.96 -42.51
CA TYR A 911 14.52 -1.84 -41.49
C TYR A 911 15.75 -2.64 -41.92
N ILE A 912 16.19 -2.56 -43.18
CA ILE A 912 17.38 -3.29 -43.66
C ILE A 912 18.61 -3.03 -42.78
N PRO A 913 18.96 -1.78 -42.41
CA PRO A 913 20.18 -1.51 -41.62
C PRO A 913 20.21 -2.17 -40.24
N ILE A 914 19.04 -2.38 -39.62
CA ILE A 914 18.97 -3.02 -38.30
C ILE A 914 19.00 -4.56 -38.40
N VAL A 915 18.48 -5.14 -39.48
CA VAL A 915 18.42 -6.60 -39.67
C VAL A 915 19.76 -7.17 -40.14
N GLU A 916 20.51 -6.45 -40.99
CA GLU A 916 21.79 -6.92 -41.54
C GLU A 916 22.82 -7.28 -40.46
N ASN A 917 22.80 -6.56 -39.33
CA ASN A 917 23.67 -6.84 -38.18
C ASN A 917 23.44 -8.24 -37.57
N TYR A 918 22.25 -8.80 -37.70
CA TYR A 918 21.89 -10.10 -37.11
C TYR A 918 22.04 -11.29 -38.06
N VAL A 919 22.29 -11.05 -39.35
CA VAL A 919 22.57 -12.11 -40.34
C VAL A 919 23.92 -12.79 -40.08
N LYS A 920 24.83 -12.11 -39.36
CA LYS A 920 26.13 -12.65 -38.94
C LYS A 920 26.16 -13.10 -37.47
N SER A 921 25.00 -13.22 -36.82
CA SER A 921 24.91 -13.67 -35.43
C SER A 921 25.41 -15.10 -35.25
N ASP A 922 26.11 -15.37 -34.14
CA ASP A 922 26.56 -16.72 -33.74
C ASP A 922 25.38 -17.65 -33.41
N ASP A 923 24.26 -17.08 -32.94
CA ASP A 923 23.02 -17.83 -32.70
C ASP A 923 22.31 -18.18 -34.02
N LEU A 924 22.17 -19.49 -34.26
CA LEU A 924 21.55 -20.07 -35.46
C LEU A 924 20.12 -19.56 -35.70
N LYS A 925 19.29 -19.44 -34.65
CA LYS A 925 17.88 -19.03 -34.80
C LYS A 925 17.79 -17.56 -35.20
N LEU A 926 18.60 -16.70 -34.57
CA LEU A 926 18.69 -15.29 -34.91
C LEU A 926 19.13 -15.08 -36.35
N ARG A 927 20.18 -15.81 -36.77
CA ARG A 927 20.69 -15.76 -38.14
C ARG A 927 19.62 -16.15 -39.16
N THR A 928 18.90 -17.24 -38.92
CA THR A 928 17.85 -17.72 -39.83
C THR A 928 16.70 -16.72 -39.95
N PHE A 929 16.17 -16.22 -38.83
CA PHE A 929 15.07 -15.25 -38.85
C PHE A 929 15.49 -13.91 -39.49
N ALA A 930 16.72 -13.45 -39.25
CA ALA A 930 17.24 -12.24 -39.87
C ALA A 930 17.42 -12.41 -41.39
N ALA A 931 17.94 -13.55 -41.84
CA ALA A 931 18.08 -13.86 -43.26
C ALA A 931 16.71 -13.95 -43.96
N GLU A 932 15.72 -14.58 -43.32
CA GLU A 932 14.34 -14.63 -43.84
C GLU A 932 13.70 -13.26 -43.95
N ALA A 933 13.86 -12.41 -42.94
CA ALA A 933 13.35 -11.04 -42.96
C ALA A 933 14.02 -10.20 -44.06
N LEU A 934 15.35 -10.31 -44.20
CA LEU A 934 16.12 -9.62 -45.25
C LEU A 934 15.69 -10.07 -46.66
N ASN A 935 15.50 -11.38 -46.86
CA ASN A 935 15.04 -11.93 -48.14
C ASN A 935 13.61 -11.49 -48.48
N ALA A 936 12.72 -11.40 -47.49
CA ALA A 936 11.35 -10.92 -47.71
C ALA A 936 11.29 -9.44 -48.12
N MET A 937 12.25 -8.62 -47.67
CA MET A 937 12.39 -7.20 -48.05
C MET A 937 13.10 -6.99 -49.40
N ARG A 938 13.90 -7.96 -49.87
CA ARG A 938 14.59 -7.90 -51.18
C ARG A 938 13.80 -8.53 -52.33
N ARG A 939 12.72 -9.27 -52.04
CA ARG A 939 11.81 -9.91 -53.01
C ARG A 939 10.57 -9.04 -53.35
N SER A 940 10.57 -7.77 -52.95
CA SER A 940 9.47 -6.82 -53.20
C SER A 940 9.61 -6.02 -54.50
N ASP A 941 10.61 -6.35 -55.34
CA ASP A 941 10.73 -5.89 -56.73
C ASP A 941 10.04 -6.84 -57.71
#